data_AF-A0A167GT09-F1
#
_entry.id   AF-A0A167GT09-F1
#
_cell.length_a   1.000
_cell.length_b   1.000
_cell.length_c   1.000
_cell.angle_alpha   90.00
_cell.angle_beta   90.00
_cell.angle_gamma   90.00
#
_symmetry.space_group_name_H-M   'P 1'
#
loop_
_entity.id
_entity.type
_entity.pdbx_description
1 polymer ?
#
loop_
_entity_poly.entity_id
_entity_poly.type
_entity_poly.pdbx_seq_one_letter_code
_entity_poly.pdbx_strand_id
1 'polypeptide(L)'
;MAKILSPYFGSGGALRSEALLNTTKGVVLPKAAPYPKPVYRFLNSRTGVHFYTITESERDYIIANFPWFNLEGAGFYAQQGPVSGLSPVYRFDNLVTGTHFYTISEAEKDKVVADYPAIFRLSGPGLWASAAPAPGWVPMHRFFNRSTGTHFYTANEVERQKVVANMPTMNYDGIGYYVRTNDGPVLTGVVAVNGPVQNAVVCLDVNLNNACDGNEKQSAKTGTNGVYDISFPRDEVSEATQAASPLIAVMVPGLANNPNTTLDIDLGLGDGPQVTHAGFVMRQVPGKTGPINPLTTLVAAGVAGGMTEATARGNVAIQLAIAEAKIDNYQDDSPIHVGGLTDNARLMAGVTQGVLEDGIPLEVGDQNASSAEQQGDLRSLRYTMNGYLSYLDFLLPAKAAGTPGITLLDRRLTFVAGSSVNADDYNQAYLTDAGWLRCDYFVPIQATLGVPSRSTFCNAQRAVGARSYASVAGRPMAEVVTQLQSDPLNFINTGGLSTGNLLAALGNAQFPSGSSVRLGTSLNLNQPIYINSINTDGRPQIEATTLEALIAAWPAASVNLSNGGGTLSLGLGSGDFKNLRVAFTGITSAAGGSVQFYECDLDSNQQNPSSCIATSAGSYAIQTIQGARVMSFAGHAETVMSHVRHYVEVKADHQANSVIGSGDWVFLARQLKPHISSNQSENKRLNRTGWSAMKAQLGL
;
A
#
# COMPACT_ATOMS: atom_id res chain seq x y z
N MET A 1 -10.67 -4.05 2.93
CA MET A 1 -10.89 -2.59 3.00
C MET A 1 -12.06 -2.19 3.91
N ALA A 2 -13.23 -2.83 3.80
CA ALA A 2 -14.43 -2.43 4.55
C ALA A 2 -14.27 -2.47 6.09
N LYS A 3 -13.35 -3.31 6.60
CA LYS A 3 -13.04 -3.45 8.03
C LYS A 3 -11.86 -2.61 8.52
N ILE A 4 -11.00 -2.13 7.62
CA ILE A 4 -9.69 -1.54 7.96
C ILE A 4 -9.76 -0.13 8.51
N LEU A 5 -10.91 0.51 8.32
CA LEU A 5 -11.18 1.83 8.89
C LEU A 5 -12.28 1.75 9.95
N SER A 6 -12.76 0.54 10.24
CA SER A 6 -13.81 0.26 11.22
C SER A 6 -13.45 0.50 12.71
N PRO A 7 -12.18 0.58 13.17
CA PRO A 7 -11.85 0.87 14.57
C PRO A 7 -11.84 2.39 14.85
N TYR A 8 -11.87 3.23 13.83
CA TYR A 8 -12.05 4.68 13.97
C TYR A 8 -13.51 5.11 14.31
N PHE A 9 -14.38 4.15 14.65
CA PHE A 9 -15.79 4.38 14.94
C PHE A 9 -16.07 4.23 16.44
N GLY A 10 -15.56 5.19 17.23
CA GLY A 10 -15.94 5.41 18.63
C GLY A 10 -16.83 6.66 18.75
N SER A 11 -17.94 6.55 19.45
CA SER A 11 -18.92 7.63 19.67
C SER A 11 -18.37 8.75 20.57
N GLY A 12 -18.32 9.98 20.04
CA GLY A 12 -18.53 11.22 20.83
C GLY A 12 -17.36 12.21 20.95
N GLY A 13 -17.56 13.41 20.41
CA GLY A 13 -17.33 14.66 21.15
C GLY A 13 -15.99 15.41 21.04
N ALA A 14 -16.07 16.55 20.35
CA ALA A 14 -15.46 17.87 20.63
C ALA A 14 -14.02 18.22 20.17
N LEU A 15 -13.97 19.43 19.58
CA LEU A 15 -12.89 20.24 19.01
C LEU A 15 -11.71 20.53 19.97
N ARG A 16 -10.49 20.65 19.42
CA ARG A 16 -9.56 21.79 19.63
C ARG A 16 -8.32 21.76 18.72
N SER A 17 -7.72 22.94 18.58
CA SER A 17 -6.76 23.42 17.57
C SER A 17 -5.28 23.41 17.99
N GLU A 18 -4.43 23.37 16.96
CA GLU A 18 -3.09 23.97 16.77
C GLU A 18 -1.79 23.40 17.38
N ALA A 19 -0.79 23.40 16.48
CA ALA A 19 0.68 23.54 16.63
C ALA A 19 1.55 22.30 16.93
N LEU A 20 2.38 21.90 15.94
CA LEU A 20 3.80 22.26 15.90
C LEU A 20 4.50 21.77 14.62
N LEU A 21 5.29 22.67 14.04
CA LEU A 21 6.17 22.52 12.87
C LEU A 21 7.59 22.10 13.29
N ASN A 22 8.27 21.41 12.36
CA ASN A 22 9.73 21.29 12.18
C ASN A 22 10.47 20.35 13.16
N THR A 23 11.52 19.56 12.84
CA THR A 23 12.50 19.48 11.74
C THR A 23 13.22 18.13 11.89
N THR A 24 13.64 17.41 10.84
CA THR A 24 15.07 16.98 10.68
C THR A 24 15.38 16.31 9.34
N LYS A 25 16.64 16.49 8.94
CA LYS A 25 17.25 16.31 7.62
C LYS A 25 17.53 14.85 7.26
N GLY A 26 17.47 14.58 5.96
CA GLY A 26 17.86 13.32 5.33
C GLY A 26 19.35 13.00 5.42
N VAL A 27 19.62 11.70 5.40
CA VAL A 27 20.95 11.10 5.27
C VAL A 27 21.02 10.38 3.93
N VAL A 28 22.05 10.68 3.14
CA VAL A 28 22.35 9.98 1.88
C VAL A 28 23.19 8.74 2.20
N LEU A 29 22.79 7.58 1.71
CA LEU A 29 23.51 6.32 1.89
C LEU A 29 24.52 6.09 0.74
N PRO A 30 25.79 5.76 1.05
CA PRO A 30 26.81 5.47 0.04
C PRO A 30 26.71 4.04 -0.51
N LYS A 31 27.15 3.90 -1.77
CA LYS A 31 27.32 2.68 -2.57
C LYS A 31 28.22 1.66 -1.86
N ALA A 32 27.75 0.41 -1.73
CA ALA A 32 28.44 -0.67 -1.03
C ALA A 32 29.80 -1.01 -1.68
N ALA A 33 30.85 -1.01 -0.85
CA ALA A 33 32.17 -1.59 -1.15
C ALA A 33 32.18 -3.10 -0.77
N PRO A 34 33.13 -3.91 -1.30
CA PRO A 34 33.25 -5.33 -0.94
C PRO A 34 33.37 -5.52 0.58
N TYR A 35 32.73 -6.55 1.12
CA TYR A 35 32.62 -6.75 2.56
C TYR A 35 33.79 -7.57 3.15
N PRO A 36 34.22 -7.27 4.41
CA PRO A 36 35.36 -7.92 5.04
C PRO A 36 35.02 -9.31 5.58
N LYS A 37 35.96 -10.26 5.41
CA LYS A 37 35.91 -11.66 5.87
C LYS A 37 36.58 -11.86 7.24
N PRO A 38 36.20 -12.89 8.01
CA PRO A 38 36.85 -13.20 9.28
C PRO A 38 38.32 -13.61 9.09
N VAL A 39 39.16 -13.21 10.03
CA VAL A 39 40.54 -13.66 10.17
C VAL A 39 40.62 -14.55 11.42
N TYR A 40 40.79 -15.84 11.18
CA TYR A 40 40.83 -16.89 12.17
C TYR A 40 42.14 -16.83 12.96
N ARG A 41 42.03 -16.77 14.28
CA ARG A 41 43.16 -16.76 15.22
C ARG A 41 43.33 -18.15 15.82
N PHE A 42 44.53 -18.71 15.73
CA PHE A 42 44.90 -19.96 16.36
C PHE A 42 46.00 -19.75 17.39
N LEU A 43 45.91 -20.40 18.54
CA LEU A 43 46.99 -20.49 19.51
C LEU A 43 47.73 -21.82 19.33
N ASN A 44 49.03 -21.76 19.03
CA ASN A 44 49.89 -22.94 19.03
C ASN A 44 50.25 -23.30 20.48
N SER A 45 49.68 -24.39 21.01
CA SER A 45 49.89 -24.84 22.38
C SER A 45 51.32 -25.31 22.68
N ARG A 46 52.14 -25.61 21.66
CA ARG A 46 53.55 -26.01 21.84
C ARG A 46 54.48 -24.82 22.00
N THR A 47 54.20 -23.72 21.31
CA THR A 47 55.11 -22.55 21.23
C THR A 47 54.54 -21.30 21.89
N GLY A 48 53.25 -21.29 22.22
CA GLY A 48 52.55 -20.13 22.77
C GLY A 48 52.34 -18.98 21.77
N VAL A 49 52.60 -19.21 20.49
CA VAL A 49 52.48 -18.18 19.43
C VAL A 49 51.18 -18.30 18.67
N HIS A 50 50.69 -17.15 18.17
CA HIS A 50 49.45 -17.10 17.42
C HIS A 50 49.70 -17.20 15.91
N PHE A 51 48.75 -17.81 15.22
CA PHE A 51 48.65 -17.83 13.77
C PHE A 51 47.34 -17.21 13.32
N TYR A 52 47.39 -16.46 12.21
CA TYR A 52 46.24 -15.73 11.68
C TYR A 52 46.05 -16.09 10.21
N THR A 53 44.84 -16.48 9.85
CA THR A 53 44.49 -16.74 8.45
C THR A 53 43.10 -16.23 8.12
N ILE A 54 42.98 -15.57 6.97
CA ILE A 54 41.70 -15.19 6.37
C ILE A 54 41.11 -16.31 5.50
N THR A 55 41.92 -17.33 5.20
CA THR A 55 41.60 -18.36 4.22
C THR A 55 40.96 -19.56 4.91
N GLU A 56 39.68 -19.81 4.62
CA GLU A 56 38.92 -20.91 5.22
C GLU A 56 39.54 -22.27 4.93
N SER A 57 40.06 -22.50 3.73
CA SER A 57 40.75 -23.76 3.41
C SER A 57 42.04 -23.95 4.22
N GLU A 58 42.74 -22.87 4.58
CA GLU A 58 43.93 -22.94 5.44
C GLU A 58 43.52 -23.17 6.90
N ARG A 59 42.44 -22.54 7.37
CA ARG A 59 41.82 -22.83 8.66
C ARG A 59 41.46 -24.31 8.78
N ASP A 60 40.73 -24.84 7.80
CA ASP A 60 40.25 -26.22 7.82
C ASP A 60 41.40 -27.23 7.74
N TYR A 61 42.41 -26.92 6.92
CA TYR A 61 43.64 -27.71 6.85
C TYR A 61 44.39 -27.73 8.18
N ILE A 62 44.47 -26.61 8.89
CA ILE A 62 45.13 -26.51 10.20
C ILE A 62 44.39 -27.34 11.25
N ILE A 63 43.07 -27.21 11.33
CA ILE A 63 42.22 -27.98 12.24
C ILE A 63 42.40 -29.48 12.01
N ALA A 64 42.41 -29.91 10.75
CA ALA A 64 42.49 -31.33 10.41
C ALA A 64 43.87 -31.95 10.65
N ASN A 65 44.95 -31.19 10.48
CA ASN A 65 46.31 -31.75 10.39
C ASN A 65 47.26 -31.34 11.54
N PHE A 66 46.95 -30.29 12.31
CA PHE A 66 47.84 -29.77 13.34
C PHE A 66 47.13 -29.64 14.69
N PRO A 67 46.95 -30.74 15.44
CA PRO A 67 46.16 -30.77 16.67
C PRO A 67 46.70 -29.92 17.82
N TRP A 68 47.91 -29.35 17.68
CA TRP A 68 48.46 -28.39 18.64
C TRP A 68 48.11 -26.93 18.33
N PHE A 69 47.42 -26.64 17.22
CA PHE A 69 46.84 -25.33 16.95
C PHE A 69 45.37 -25.31 17.41
N ASN A 70 45.11 -24.61 18.51
CA ASN A 70 43.76 -24.41 19.02
C ASN A 70 43.11 -23.24 18.29
N LEU A 71 41.99 -23.46 17.60
CA LEU A 71 41.21 -22.36 17.01
C LEU A 71 40.55 -21.56 18.14
N GLU A 72 40.85 -20.27 18.22
CA GLU A 72 40.25 -19.34 19.19
C GLU A 72 39.08 -18.54 18.60
N GLY A 73 38.77 -18.75 17.33
CA GLY A 73 37.70 -18.07 16.59
C GLY A 73 38.19 -16.93 15.69
N ALA A 74 37.27 -16.07 15.25
CA ALA A 74 37.61 -14.87 14.50
C ALA A 74 38.23 -13.82 15.43
N GLY A 75 39.51 -13.49 15.24
CA GLY A 75 40.17 -12.45 16.02
C GLY A 75 39.81 -11.03 15.56
N PHE A 76 39.48 -10.89 14.27
CA PHE A 76 39.10 -9.65 13.60
C PHE A 76 38.60 -9.95 12.18
N TYR A 77 38.24 -8.92 11.42
CA TYR A 77 37.78 -8.98 10.04
C TYR A 77 38.64 -8.10 9.11
N ALA A 78 38.94 -8.61 7.91
CA ALA A 78 39.77 -7.95 6.90
C ALA A 78 39.34 -8.34 5.48
N GLN A 79 39.91 -7.74 4.44
CA GLN A 79 39.59 -8.11 3.05
C GLN A 79 40.52 -9.23 2.55
N GLN A 80 39.99 -10.20 1.80
CA GLN A 80 40.76 -11.30 1.19
C GLN A 80 41.28 -10.94 -0.23
N GLY A 81 41.19 -9.67 -0.62
CA GLY A 81 41.69 -9.16 -1.90
C GLY A 81 41.85 -7.65 -1.90
N PRO A 82 42.46 -7.08 -2.97
CA PRO A 82 42.67 -5.65 -3.08
C PRO A 82 41.35 -4.88 -3.18
N VAL A 83 41.17 -3.90 -2.29
CA VAL A 83 40.04 -2.98 -2.26
C VAL A 83 40.57 -1.55 -2.18
N SER A 84 39.92 -0.62 -2.88
CA SER A 84 40.31 0.80 -2.85
C SER A 84 40.37 1.33 -1.42
N GLY A 85 41.46 2.02 -1.08
CA GLY A 85 41.68 2.57 0.26
C GLY A 85 42.31 1.59 1.27
N LEU A 86 42.55 0.33 0.90
CA LEU A 86 43.26 -0.65 1.75
C LEU A 86 44.63 -1.00 1.21
N SER A 87 45.52 -1.38 2.11
CA SER A 87 46.88 -1.82 1.82
C SER A 87 47.06 -3.31 2.16
N PRO A 88 47.88 -4.05 1.41
CA PRO A 88 48.18 -5.45 1.71
C PRO A 88 48.93 -5.56 3.04
N VAL A 89 48.56 -6.56 3.85
CA VAL A 89 49.33 -7.02 4.99
C VAL A 89 50.11 -8.26 4.55
N TYR A 90 51.41 -8.11 4.45
CA TYR A 90 52.35 -9.13 4.02
C TYR A 90 52.59 -10.14 5.13
N ARG A 91 52.40 -11.43 4.83
CA ARG A 91 52.73 -12.55 5.70
C ARG A 91 54.11 -13.11 5.34
N PHE A 92 54.97 -13.29 6.33
CA PHE A 92 56.26 -13.95 6.22
C PHE A 92 56.28 -15.24 7.04
N ASP A 93 56.83 -16.31 6.45
CA ASP A 93 57.14 -17.55 7.15
C ASP A 93 58.54 -17.43 7.76
N ASN A 94 58.68 -17.65 9.06
CA ASN A 94 59.98 -17.79 9.70
C ASN A 94 60.46 -19.24 9.53
N LEU A 95 61.51 -19.43 8.72
CA LEU A 95 62.06 -20.74 8.37
C LEU A 95 62.81 -21.42 9.53
N VAL A 96 63.18 -20.66 10.57
CA VAL A 96 63.90 -21.16 11.74
C VAL A 96 62.93 -21.61 12.82
N THR A 97 61.91 -20.80 13.12
CA THR A 97 60.98 -21.04 14.23
C THR A 97 59.64 -21.64 13.81
N GLY A 98 59.33 -21.65 12.51
CA GLY A 98 58.02 -22.04 11.98
C GLY A 98 56.89 -21.05 12.32
N THR A 99 57.21 -19.86 12.85
CA THR A 99 56.22 -18.82 13.19
C THR A 99 55.98 -17.86 12.05
N HIS A 100 55.00 -16.97 12.19
CA HIS A 100 54.65 -16.01 11.14
C HIS A 100 54.84 -14.58 11.60
N PHE A 101 55.20 -13.71 10.66
CA PHE A 101 55.32 -12.27 10.85
C PHE A 101 54.41 -11.53 9.87
N TYR A 102 53.73 -10.50 10.33
CA TYR A 102 52.75 -9.73 9.55
C TYR A 102 53.08 -8.25 9.56
N THR A 103 53.14 -7.63 8.39
CA THR A 103 53.36 -6.18 8.26
C THR A 103 52.56 -5.57 7.12
N ILE A 104 51.97 -4.41 7.37
CA ILE A 104 51.35 -3.57 6.32
C ILE A 104 52.37 -2.63 5.67
N SER A 105 53.54 -2.43 6.30
CA SER A 105 54.55 -1.49 5.86
C SER A 105 55.34 -2.08 4.71
N GLU A 106 55.21 -1.45 3.54
CA GLU A 106 55.96 -1.86 2.36
C GLU A 106 57.47 -1.74 2.56
N ALA A 107 57.94 -0.69 3.25
CA ALA A 107 59.34 -0.51 3.60
C ALA A 107 59.85 -1.59 4.57
N GLU A 108 59.03 -2.03 5.54
CA GLU A 108 59.40 -3.12 6.45
C GLU A 108 59.45 -4.46 5.68
N LYS A 109 58.50 -4.69 4.77
CA LYS A 109 58.52 -5.85 3.86
C LYS A 109 59.81 -5.87 3.02
N ASP A 110 60.16 -4.76 2.35
CA ASP A 110 61.37 -4.68 1.52
C ASP A 110 62.65 -4.91 2.35
N LYS A 111 62.71 -4.34 3.56
CA LYS A 111 63.82 -4.55 4.48
C LYS A 111 63.94 -6.00 4.93
N VAL A 112 62.83 -6.67 5.27
CA VAL A 112 62.85 -8.07 5.71
C VAL A 112 63.32 -9.00 4.58
N VAL A 113 62.89 -8.73 3.34
CA VAL A 113 63.33 -9.48 2.16
C VAL A 113 64.83 -9.29 1.89
N ALA A 114 65.34 -8.05 2.00
CA ALA A 114 66.73 -7.74 1.71
C ALA A 114 67.70 -8.23 2.81
N ASP A 115 67.36 -7.99 4.08
CA ASP A 115 68.30 -8.16 5.19
C ASP A 115 68.22 -9.55 5.84
N TYR A 116 67.07 -10.25 5.72
CA TYR A 116 66.83 -11.53 6.41
C TYR A 116 66.35 -12.70 5.51
N PRO A 117 66.90 -12.88 4.29
CA PRO A 117 66.40 -13.90 3.34
C PRO A 117 66.63 -15.35 3.80
N ALA A 118 67.59 -15.59 4.70
CA ALA A 118 67.84 -16.92 5.27
C ALA A 118 66.86 -17.29 6.41
N ILE A 119 66.15 -16.30 6.97
CA ILE A 119 65.27 -16.48 8.13
C ILE A 119 63.80 -16.36 7.72
N PHE A 120 63.47 -15.42 6.83
CA PHE A 120 62.10 -15.14 6.44
C PHE A 120 61.87 -15.39 4.95
N ARG A 121 60.76 -16.06 4.64
CA ARG A 121 60.24 -16.17 3.28
C ARG A 121 58.92 -15.43 3.16
N LEU A 122 58.82 -14.53 2.19
CA LEU A 122 57.56 -13.83 1.90
C LEU A 122 56.54 -14.83 1.33
N SER A 123 55.44 -15.04 2.06
CA SER A 123 54.29 -15.84 1.61
C SER A 123 53.36 -15.05 0.68
N GLY A 124 53.43 -13.71 0.72
CA GLY A 124 52.61 -12.79 -0.07
C GLY A 124 51.62 -12.00 0.80
N PRO A 125 50.71 -11.22 0.19
CA PRO A 125 49.62 -10.58 0.93
C PRO A 125 48.73 -11.65 1.59
N GLY A 126 48.70 -11.66 2.92
CA GLY A 126 47.85 -12.57 3.69
C GLY A 126 46.43 -12.05 3.92
N LEU A 127 46.26 -10.72 3.86
CA LEU A 127 44.98 -10.00 3.98
C LEU A 127 45.18 -8.54 3.54
N TRP A 128 44.09 -7.77 3.44
CA TRP A 128 44.11 -6.32 3.17
C TRP A 128 43.40 -5.57 4.29
N ALA A 129 44.07 -4.54 4.82
CA ALA A 129 43.65 -3.77 5.99
C ALA A 129 43.91 -2.27 5.76
N SER A 130 43.44 -1.41 6.68
CA SER A 130 43.64 0.03 6.58
C SER A 130 44.97 0.43 7.24
N ALA A 131 45.78 1.23 6.57
CA ALA A 131 46.99 1.83 7.14
C ALA A 131 46.68 3.04 8.05
N ALA A 132 45.46 3.59 7.96
CA ALA A 132 45.03 4.78 8.68
C ALA A 132 43.73 4.54 9.48
N PRO A 133 43.49 5.29 10.57
CA PRO A 133 42.23 5.20 11.32
C PRO A 133 41.06 5.70 10.46
N ALA A 134 39.89 5.05 10.59
CA ALA A 134 38.65 5.45 9.95
C ALA A 134 37.43 4.98 10.78
N PRO A 135 36.23 5.60 10.62
CA PRO A 135 35.02 5.17 11.33
C PRO A 135 34.72 3.68 11.11
N GLY A 136 34.47 2.93 12.19
CA GLY A 136 34.21 1.48 12.14
C GLY A 136 35.46 0.60 12.00
N TRP A 137 36.66 1.18 12.15
CA TRP A 137 37.93 0.46 12.21
C TRP A 137 38.57 0.61 13.58
N VAL A 138 39.15 -0.46 14.10
CA VAL A 138 39.86 -0.50 15.38
C VAL A 138 41.36 -0.76 15.17
N PRO A 139 42.23 -0.27 16.08
CA PRO A 139 43.67 -0.51 15.98
C PRO A 139 44.00 -2.01 16.13
N MET A 140 44.90 -2.50 15.28
CA MET A 140 45.60 -3.77 15.47
C MET A 140 46.94 -3.49 16.16
N HIS A 141 47.04 -3.91 17.41
CA HIS A 141 48.21 -3.71 18.26
C HIS A 141 49.25 -4.78 18.01
N ARG A 142 50.51 -4.38 17.75
CA ARG A 142 51.65 -5.28 17.54
C ARG A 142 52.57 -5.29 18.75
N PHE A 143 53.04 -6.47 19.13
CA PHE A 143 54.01 -6.68 20.19
C PHE A 143 55.17 -7.55 19.71
N PHE A 144 56.39 -7.24 20.13
CA PHE A 144 57.58 -8.06 19.91
C PHE A 144 57.98 -8.80 21.18
N ASN A 145 57.99 -10.14 21.12
CA ASN A 145 58.45 -10.98 22.24
C ASN A 145 59.98 -11.12 22.19
N ARG A 146 60.67 -10.47 23.13
CA ARG A 146 62.13 -10.46 23.20
C ARG A 146 62.75 -11.82 23.55
N SER A 147 61.97 -12.72 24.15
CA SER A 147 62.44 -14.05 24.54
C SER A 147 62.41 -15.04 23.40
N THR A 148 61.43 -14.93 22.50
CA THR A 148 61.22 -15.89 21.40
C THR A 148 61.53 -15.31 20.02
N GLY A 149 61.67 -13.99 19.90
CA GLY A 149 61.85 -13.30 18.62
C GLY A 149 60.58 -13.26 17.75
N THR A 150 59.40 -13.51 18.33
CA THR A 150 58.12 -13.62 17.61
C THR A 150 57.22 -12.42 17.87
N HIS A 151 56.23 -12.20 16.99
CA HIS A 151 55.26 -11.11 17.17
C HIS A 151 53.90 -11.63 17.62
N PHE A 152 53.20 -10.80 18.40
CA PHE A 152 51.81 -10.99 18.82
C PHE A 152 50.95 -9.82 18.34
N TYR A 153 49.72 -10.11 17.92
CA TYR A 153 48.80 -9.15 17.32
C TYR A 153 47.43 -9.23 17.98
N THR A 154 46.85 -8.09 18.37
CA THR A 154 45.49 -8.05 18.92
C THR A 154 44.72 -6.78 18.55
N ALA A 155 43.45 -6.95 18.15
CA ALA A 155 42.49 -5.86 17.99
C ALA A 155 41.67 -5.59 19.27
N ASN A 156 41.89 -6.40 20.31
CA ASN A 156 41.19 -6.28 21.59
C ASN A 156 41.99 -5.37 22.54
N GLU A 157 41.45 -4.20 22.83
CA GLU A 157 42.09 -3.20 23.70
C GLU A 157 42.30 -3.71 25.13
N VAL A 158 41.42 -4.57 25.66
CA VAL A 158 41.58 -5.18 26.99
C VAL A 158 42.73 -6.19 26.99
N GLU A 159 42.87 -7.00 25.93
CA GLU A 159 44.00 -7.92 25.76
C GLU A 159 45.31 -7.15 25.63
N ARG A 160 45.31 -6.07 24.84
CA ARG A 160 46.43 -5.13 24.73
C ARG A 160 46.87 -4.62 26.11
N GLN A 161 45.94 -4.14 26.92
CA GLN A 161 46.24 -3.63 28.26
C GLN A 161 46.82 -4.72 29.18
N LYS A 162 46.27 -5.94 29.13
CA LYS A 162 46.78 -7.07 29.91
C LYS A 162 48.19 -7.48 29.52
N VAL A 163 48.53 -7.48 28.23
CA VAL A 163 49.88 -7.81 27.75
C VAL A 163 50.89 -6.77 28.23
N VAL A 164 50.57 -5.47 28.11
CA VAL A 164 51.44 -4.38 28.61
C VAL A 164 51.64 -4.48 30.13
N ALA A 165 50.59 -4.77 30.89
CA ALA A 165 50.67 -4.80 32.35
C ALA A 165 51.41 -6.03 32.90
N ASN A 166 51.25 -7.20 32.26
CA ASN A 166 51.59 -8.47 32.90
C ASN A 166 52.67 -9.29 32.16
N MET A 167 53.13 -8.87 30.98
CA MET A 167 54.10 -9.64 30.18
C MET A 167 55.37 -8.83 29.91
N PRO A 168 56.36 -8.80 30.84
CA PRO A 168 57.55 -7.95 30.72
C PRO A 168 58.49 -8.32 29.54
N THR A 169 58.33 -9.51 28.96
CA THR A 169 59.07 -9.95 27.77
C THR A 169 58.48 -9.42 26.46
N MET A 170 57.23 -8.92 26.49
CA MET A 170 56.53 -8.33 25.34
C MET A 170 56.81 -6.83 25.26
N ASN A 171 57.50 -6.41 24.22
CA ASN A 171 57.66 -4.99 23.90
C ASN A 171 56.50 -4.54 23.01
N TYR A 172 55.88 -3.40 23.32
CA TYR A 172 54.77 -2.87 22.53
C TYR A 172 55.32 -2.04 21.37
N ASP A 173 55.11 -2.50 20.13
CA ASP A 173 55.61 -1.85 18.91
C ASP A 173 54.67 -0.74 18.41
N GLY A 174 53.48 -0.64 18.99
CA GLY A 174 52.45 0.31 18.58
C GLY A 174 51.35 -0.30 17.71
N ILE A 175 50.65 0.57 16.99
CA ILE A 175 49.58 0.18 16.06
C ILE A 175 50.23 -0.26 14.75
N GLY A 176 50.05 -1.53 14.38
CA GLY A 176 50.56 -2.05 13.11
C GLY A 176 49.71 -1.62 11.92
N TYR A 177 48.38 -1.71 12.06
CA TYR A 177 47.38 -1.33 11.07
C TYR A 177 46.00 -1.25 11.74
N TYR A 178 44.93 -1.00 10.98
CA TYR A 178 43.56 -0.95 11.47
C TYR A 178 42.71 -2.04 10.80
N VAL A 179 41.90 -2.72 11.59
CA VAL A 179 41.01 -3.84 11.16
C VAL A 179 39.57 -3.56 11.57
N ARG A 180 38.64 -4.44 11.18
CA ARG A 180 37.27 -4.41 11.72
C ARG A 180 37.07 -5.48 12.79
N THR A 181 36.17 -5.24 13.72
CA THR A 181 35.74 -6.16 14.78
C THR A 181 34.43 -6.85 14.42
N ASN A 182 33.96 -7.77 15.27
CA ASN A 182 32.73 -8.53 15.10
C ASN A 182 31.43 -7.69 15.24
N ASP A 183 31.53 -6.39 14.94
CA ASP A 183 30.38 -5.51 14.82
C ASP A 183 29.71 -5.86 13.48
N GLY A 184 28.86 -6.88 13.50
CA GLY A 184 28.10 -7.24 12.32
C GLY A 184 27.10 -6.14 11.94
N PRO A 185 26.33 -6.33 10.86
CA PRO A 185 25.45 -5.30 10.36
C PRO A 185 24.41 -4.92 11.43
N VAL A 186 24.22 -3.61 11.63
CA VAL A 186 23.08 -3.09 12.39
C VAL A 186 21.99 -2.76 11.37
N LEU A 187 20.93 -3.55 11.38
CA LEU A 187 19.75 -3.34 10.56
C LEU A 187 18.77 -2.47 11.34
N THR A 188 18.45 -1.30 10.82
CA THR A 188 17.57 -0.34 11.48
C THR A 188 16.54 0.22 10.52
N GLY A 189 15.44 0.70 11.11
CA GLY A 189 14.35 1.33 10.39
C GLY A 189 13.19 1.66 11.30
N VAL A 190 12.06 1.97 10.69
CA VAL A 190 10.81 2.28 11.38
C VAL A 190 9.69 1.42 10.79
N VAL A 191 8.90 0.80 11.65
CA VAL A 191 7.63 0.17 11.29
C VAL A 191 6.53 1.21 11.39
N ALA A 192 5.78 1.44 10.31
CA ALA A 192 4.74 2.46 10.28
C ALA A 192 3.58 2.06 9.36
N VAL A 193 2.36 2.51 9.71
CA VAL A 193 1.20 2.48 8.83
C VAL A 193 0.56 3.85 8.72
N ASN A 194 -0.45 4.21 9.53
CA ASN A 194 -0.92 5.60 9.61
C ASN A 194 -0.01 6.42 10.52
N GLY A 195 0.41 5.90 11.66
CA GLY A 195 1.49 6.38 12.52
C GLY A 195 2.60 5.32 12.67
N PRO A 196 3.57 5.55 13.57
CA PRO A 196 4.52 4.51 13.98
C PRO A 196 3.80 3.34 14.63
N VAL A 197 4.29 2.11 14.40
CA VAL A 197 3.70 0.90 14.99
C VAL A 197 4.47 0.52 16.25
N GLN A 198 3.76 0.46 17.38
CA GLN A 198 4.26 -0.05 18.65
C GLN A 198 4.03 -1.56 18.78
N ASN A 199 4.89 -2.23 19.56
CA ASN A 199 4.87 -3.66 19.89
C ASN A 199 5.14 -4.62 18.72
N ALA A 200 5.53 -4.12 17.55
CA ALA A 200 5.93 -4.98 16.42
C ALA A 200 7.29 -5.63 16.70
N VAL A 201 7.44 -6.89 16.32
CA VAL A 201 8.74 -7.58 16.26
C VAL A 201 9.16 -7.62 14.81
N VAL A 202 10.41 -7.19 14.55
CA VAL A 202 11.02 -7.25 13.21
C VAL A 202 12.04 -8.35 13.18
N CYS A 203 12.11 -9.12 12.10
CA CYS A 203 13.13 -10.15 11.92
C CYS A 203 13.62 -10.22 10.48
N LEU A 204 14.81 -10.79 10.31
CA LEU A 204 15.33 -11.20 9.01
C LEU A 204 14.75 -12.58 8.66
N ASP A 205 13.80 -12.61 7.72
CA ASP A 205 13.07 -13.82 7.32
C ASP A 205 13.93 -14.69 6.39
N VAL A 206 14.77 -15.56 6.97
CA VAL A 206 15.78 -16.32 6.20
C VAL A 206 15.21 -17.55 5.52
N ASN A 207 14.07 -18.05 6.01
CA ASN A 207 13.44 -19.26 5.50
C ASN A 207 12.17 -18.97 4.66
N LEU A 208 11.80 -17.70 4.54
CA LEU A 208 10.68 -17.20 3.74
C LEU A 208 9.32 -17.74 4.17
N ASN A 209 9.16 -18.04 5.46
CA ASN A 209 7.91 -18.56 6.02
C ASN A 209 6.94 -17.45 6.48
N ASN A 210 7.35 -16.17 6.39
CA ASN A 210 6.59 -15.02 6.87
C ASN A 210 6.32 -15.02 8.37
N ALA A 211 7.22 -15.54 9.18
CA ALA A 211 7.10 -15.56 10.64
C ALA A 211 8.45 -15.33 11.30
N CYS A 212 8.47 -14.51 12.35
CA CYS A 212 9.67 -14.34 13.17
C CYS A 212 9.85 -15.54 14.10
N ASP A 213 10.63 -16.53 13.65
CA ASP A 213 10.89 -17.76 14.40
C ASP A 213 12.28 -17.79 15.07
N GLY A 214 12.49 -18.77 15.97
CA GLY A 214 13.64 -18.82 16.85
C GLY A 214 15.00 -19.00 16.17
N ASN A 215 15.04 -19.30 14.86
CA ASN A 215 16.27 -19.41 14.10
C ASN A 215 16.68 -18.07 13.45
N GLU A 216 15.87 -17.03 13.58
CA GLU A 216 16.03 -15.76 12.91
C GLU A 216 16.56 -14.67 13.84
N LYS A 217 17.21 -13.67 13.25
CA LYS A 217 17.66 -12.49 14.00
C LYS A 217 16.49 -11.52 14.10
N GLN A 218 16.11 -11.21 15.33
CA GLN A 218 14.90 -10.43 15.64
C GLN A 218 15.25 -9.18 16.45
N SER A 219 14.44 -8.14 16.32
CA SER A 219 14.48 -6.95 17.16
C SER A 219 13.76 -7.19 18.49
N ALA A 220 13.99 -6.31 19.46
CA ALA A 220 13.01 -6.11 20.51
C ALA A 220 11.69 -5.58 19.92
N LYS A 221 10.61 -5.64 20.71
CA LYS A 221 9.35 -4.98 20.35
C LYS A 221 9.56 -3.49 20.15
N THR A 222 9.02 -2.94 19.07
CA THR A 222 9.10 -1.50 18.79
C THR A 222 8.41 -0.66 19.87
N GLY A 223 8.98 0.51 20.16
CA GLY A 223 8.37 1.52 21.03
C GLY A 223 7.31 2.36 20.31
N THR A 224 6.83 3.43 20.95
CA THR A 224 5.87 4.38 20.35
C THR A 224 6.40 5.16 19.15
N ASN A 225 7.71 5.11 18.91
CA ASN A 225 8.38 5.67 17.74
C ASN A 225 8.50 4.68 16.57
N GLY A 226 8.05 3.44 16.74
CA GLY A 226 8.10 2.38 15.71
C GLY A 226 9.51 1.94 15.32
N VAL A 227 10.56 2.41 16.00
CA VAL A 227 11.95 2.12 15.65
C VAL A 227 12.28 0.66 15.98
N TYR A 228 12.95 -0.02 15.06
CA TYR A 228 13.55 -1.32 15.28
C TYR A 228 15.06 -1.26 15.03
N ASP A 229 15.78 -2.10 15.75
CA ASP A 229 17.20 -2.39 15.54
C ASP A 229 17.45 -3.89 15.69
N ILE A 230 18.26 -4.44 14.79
CA ILE A 230 18.74 -5.83 14.83
C ILE A 230 20.24 -5.79 14.66
N SER A 231 20.96 -6.28 15.67
CA SER A 231 22.41 -6.41 15.64
C SER A 231 22.76 -7.88 15.82
N PHE A 232 23.61 -8.41 14.95
CA PHE A 232 24.12 -9.78 15.05
C PHE A 232 25.55 -9.85 14.53
N PRO A 233 26.42 -10.70 15.11
CA PRO A 233 27.74 -11.01 14.59
C PRO A 233 27.75 -11.36 13.09
N ARG A 234 28.79 -10.94 12.36
CA ARG A 234 28.86 -11.09 10.90
C ARG A 234 28.95 -12.56 10.46
N ASP A 235 29.37 -13.45 11.34
CA ASP A 235 29.47 -14.89 11.12
C ASP A 235 28.16 -15.65 11.35
N GLU A 236 27.13 -15.04 11.93
CA GLU A 236 25.85 -15.70 12.20
C GLU A 236 24.91 -15.75 11.01
N VAL A 237 25.00 -14.79 10.08
CA VAL A 237 24.20 -14.77 8.85
C VAL A 237 25.09 -14.38 7.68
N SER A 238 25.15 -15.25 6.66
CA SER A 238 25.94 -14.96 5.46
C SER A 238 25.38 -13.77 4.69
N GLU A 239 26.24 -13.04 3.98
CA GLU A 239 25.82 -11.90 3.15
C GLU A 239 24.87 -12.30 2.03
N ALA A 240 25.06 -13.49 1.45
CA ALA A 240 24.16 -14.03 0.44
C ALA A 240 22.77 -14.29 1.03
N THR A 241 22.71 -14.87 2.24
CA THR A 241 21.45 -15.07 2.97
C THR A 241 20.80 -13.72 3.28
N GLN A 242 21.55 -12.77 3.81
CA GLN A 242 21.03 -11.43 4.12
C GLN A 242 20.51 -10.71 2.88
N ALA A 243 21.22 -10.79 1.74
CA ALA A 243 20.81 -10.17 0.49
C ALA A 243 19.55 -10.82 -0.13
N ALA A 244 19.34 -12.13 0.13
CA ALA A 244 18.18 -12.88 -0.35
C ALA A 244 16.96 -12.80 0.58
N SER A 245 17.15 -12.36 1.83
CA SER A 245 16.11 -12.37 2.86
C SER A 245 15.49 -10.98 3.05
N PRO A 246 14.15 -10.86 3.14
CA PRO A 246 13.51 -9.62 3.52
C PRO A 246 13.56 -9.41 5.04
N LEU A 247 13.54 -8.14 5.46
CA LEU A 247 13.11 -7.81 6.81
C LEU A 247 11.59 -7.80 6.85
N ILE A 248 11.01 -8.49 7.84
CA ILE A 248 9.56 -8.56 8.02
C ILE A 248 9.16 -8.01 9.39
N ALA A 249 7.99 -7.39 9.47
CA ALA A 249 7.32 -7.01 10.71
C ALA A 249 5.99 -7.77 10.79
N VAL A 250 5.82 -8.54 11.87
CA VAL A 250 4.58 -9.32 12.09
C VAL A 250 3.56 -8.44 12.82
N MET A 251 2.40 -8.26 12.21
CA MET A 251 1.30 -7.46 12.74
C MET A 251 0.32 -8.39 13.46
N VAL A 252 0.11 -8.12 14.75
CA VAL A 252 -0.61 -9.02 15.66
C VAL A 252 -1.90 -8.36 16.15
N PRO A 253 -3.08 -8.91 15.82
CA PRO A 253 -4.36 -8.38 16.27
C PRO A 253 -4.59 -8.71 17.75
N GLY A 254 -5.45 -7.93 18.40
CA GLY A 254 -5.83 -8.18 19.78
C GLY A 254 -6.40 -6.94 20.47
N LEU A 255 -6.58 -7.05 21.79
CA LEU A 255 -7.00 -5.91 22.61
C LEU A 255 -5.86 -4.90 22.74
N ALA A 256 -6.18 -3.61 22.71
CA ALA A 256 -5.19 -2.53 22.75
C ALA A 256 -4.32 -2.53 24.04
N ASN A 257 -4.85 -3.08 25.14
CA ASN A 257 -4.13 -3.19 26.41
C ASN A 257 -3.22 -4.43 26.50
N ASN A 258 -3.24 -5.33 25.52
CA ASN A 258 -2.40 -6.51 25.52
C ASN A 258 -1.00 -6.14 24.96
N PRO A 259 0.10 -6.42 25.68
CA PRO A 259 1.46 -6.05 25.26
C PRO A 259 1.97 -6.79 24.02
N ASN A 260 1.25 -7.79 23.52
CA ASN A 260 1.56 -8.48 22.27
C ASN A 260 0.77 -7.94 21.07
N THR A 261 -0.26 -7.11 21.29
CA THR A 261 -1.01 -6.49 20.21
C THR A 261 -0.18 -5.38 19.59
N THR A 262 -0.03 -5.39 18.26
CA THR A 262 0.60 -4.29 17.54
C THR A 262 -0.35 -3.11 17.45
N LEU A 263 0.13 -1.92 17.82
CA LEU A 263 -0.66 -0.70 17.88
C LEU A 263 -0.14 0.30 16.86
N ASP A 264 -1.00 0.77 15.96
CA ASP A 264 -0.71 1.94 15.13
C ASP A 264 -1.02 3.20 15.95
N ILE A 265 0.01 3.97 16.27
CA ILE A 265 -0.06 5.05 17.25
C ILE A 265 -0.93 6.20 16.75
N ASP A 266 -1.84 6.67 17.61
CA ASP A 266 -2.62 7.89 17.37
C ASP A 266 -1.71 9.10 17.25
N LEU A 267 -1.85 9.84 16.15
CA LEU A 267 -1.12 11.08 15.89
C LEU A 267 -1.83 12.31 16.49
N GLY A 268 -2.67 12.10 17.51
CA GLY A 268 -3.44 13.16 18.17
C GLY A 268 -4.71 13.54 17.42
N LEU A 269 -5.30 12.61 16.67
CA LEU A 269 -6.50 12.84 15.87
C LEU A 269 -7.80 12.61 16.65
N GLY A 270 -7.71 12.09 17.88
CA GLY A 270 -8.86 11.79 18.73
C GLY A 270 -9.47 10.40 18.49
N ASP A 271 -8.82 9.60 17.64
CA ASP A 271 -9.26 8.25 17.28
C ASP A 271 -8.70 7.17 18.23
N GLY A 272 -7.70 7.51 19.05
CA GLY A 272 -6.98 6.57 19.92
C GLY A 272 -6.03 5.66 19.13
N PRO A 273 -5.14 4.89 19.79
CA PRO A 273 -4.27 3.93 19.11
C PRO A 273 -5.10 2.86 18.40
N GLN A 274 -4.78 2.59 17.14
CA GLN A 274 -5.53 1.65 16.30
C GLN A 274 -4.92 0.25 16.39
N VAL A 275 -5.78 -0.76 16.47
CA VAL A 275 -5.39 -2.17 16.41
C VAL A 275 -5.72 -2.73 15.04
N THR A 276 -4.88 -3.63 14.53
CA THR A 276 -5.25 -4.42 13.35
C THR A 276 -6.32 -5.45 13.70
N HIS A 277 -7.22 -5.75 12.75
CA HIS A 277 -8.30 -6.73 12.94
C HIS A 277 -7.88 -8.16 12.59
N ALA A 278 -6.79 -8.34 11.85
CA ALA A 278 -6.30 -9.63 11.38
C ALA A 278 -4.78 -9.67 11.42
N GLY A 279 -4.21 -10.87 11.58
CA GLY A 279 -2.76 -11.04 11.50
C GLY A 279 -2.28 -10.91 10.06
N PHE A 280 -1.23 -10.12 9.84
CA PHE A 280 -0.57 -9.99 8.53
C PHE A 280 0.91 -9.64 8.70
N VAL A 281 1.65 -9.62 7.59
CA VAL A 281 3.09 -9.35 7.58
C VAL A 281 3.39 -8.19 6.66
N MET A 282 4.08 -7.18 7.18
CA MET A 282 4.70 -6.14 6.38
C MET A 282 6.16 -6.50 6.15
N ARG A 283 6.73 -6.05 5.04
CA ARG A 283 8.12 -6.36 4.70
C ARG A 283 8.81 -5.26 3.93
N GLN A 284 10.12 -5.29 3.99
CA GLN A 284 11.01 -4.56 3.10
C GLN A 284 11.46 -5.49 1.96
N VAL A 285 11.91 -4.91 0.84
CA VAL A 285 12.51 -5.65 -0.28
C VAL A 285 13.71 -6.48 0.22
N PRO A 286 13.91 -7.72 -0.25
CA PRO A 286 15.06 -8.54 0.12
C PRO A 286 16.39 -7.79 0.01
N GLY A 287 17.25 -7.95 1.02
CA GLY A 287 18.57 -7.31 1.08
C GLY A 287 18.58 -5.82 1.42
N LYS A 288 17.44 -5.20 1.73
CA LYS A 288 17.35 -3.80 2.14
C LYS A 288 17.04 -3.66 3.64
N THR A 289 17.60 -2.60 4.23
CA THR A 289 17.22 -2.09 5.55
C THR A 289 16.46 -0.78 5.39
N GLY A 290 15.69 -0.38 6.39
CA GLY A 290 14.98 0.90 6.41
C GLY A 290 13.51 0.75 6.77
N PRO A 291 12.63 1.65 6.30
CA PRO A 291 11.21 1.61 6.65
C PRO A 291 10.56 0.26 6.30
N ILE A 292 9.70 -0.26 7.17
CA ILE A 292 8.84 -1.42 6.90
C ILE A 292 7.40 -0.94 7.00
N ASN A 293 6.71 -0.92 5.87
CA ASN A 293 5.36 -0.35 5.77
C ASN A 293 4.54 -1.07 4.66
N PRO A 294 3.25 -0.73 4.48
CA PRO A 294 2.43 -1.36 3.46
C PRO A 294 2.92 -1.14 2.03
N LEU A 295 3.51 0.02 1.72
CA LEU A 295 4.00 0.36 0.38
C LEU A 295 5.30 -0.36 0.03
N THR A 296 6.24 -0.51 0.97
CA THR A 296 7.44 -1.34 0.79
C THR A 296 7.06 -2.82 0.62
N THR A 297 6.00 -3.24 1.29
CA THR A 297 5.43 -4.60 1.16
C THR A 297 4.87 -4.82 -0.26
N LEU A 298 4.21 -3.82 -0.84
CA LEU A 298 3.74 -3.87 -2.22
C LEU A 298 4.90 -3.89 -3.22
N VAL A 299 5.96 -3.10 -3.01
CA VAL A 299 7.17 -3.17 -3.85
C VAL A 299 7.82 -4.55 -3.78
N ALA A 300 7.92 -5.13 -2.59
CA ALA A 300 8.45 -6.49 -2.41
C ALA A 300 7.60 -7.54 -3.14
N ALA A 301 6.27 -7.38 -3.20
CA ALA A 301 5.40 -8.23 -4.02
C ALA A 301 5.70 -8.09 -5.53
N GLY A 302 6.00 -6.88 -6.02
CA GLY A 302 6.44 -6.67 -7.40
C GLY A 302 7.77 -7.38 -7.71
N VAL A 303 8.74 -7.30 -6.80
CA VAL A 303 10.03 -8.00 -6.93
C VAL A 303 9.84 -9.52 -6.90
N ALA A 304 8.99 -10.04 -6.00
CA ALA A 304 8.63 -11.45 -5.97
C ALA A 304 7.91 -11.91 -7.27
N GLY A 305 7.18 -11.00 -7.91
CA GLY A 305 6.57 -11.19 -9.23
C GLY A 305 7.56 -11.14 -10.41
N GLY A 306 8.86 -10.99 -10.15
CA GLY A 306 9.92 -11.01 -11.16
C GLY A 306 10.36 -9.64 -11.68
N MET A 307 9.85 -8.54 -11.12
CA MET A 307 10.32 -7.19 -11.47
C MET A 307 11.67 -6.88 -10.82
N THR A 308 12.48 -6.03 -11.46
CA THR A 308 13.58 -5.37 -10.72
C THR A 308 12.99 -4.42 -9.67
N GLU A 309 13.72 -4.14 -8.59
CA GLU A 309 13.27 -3.19 -7.56
C GLU A 309 12.88 -1.83 -8.15
N ALA A 310 13.70 -1.29 -9.06
CA ALA A 310 13.44 0.00 -9.69
C ALA A 310 12.15 -0.02 -10.54
N THR A 311 11.92 -1.11 -11.30
CA THR A 311 10.68 -1.29 -12.06
C THR A 311 9.46 -1.43 -11.14
N ALA A 312 9.59 -2.20 -10.05
CA ALA A 312 8.51 -2.36 -9.07
C ALA A 312 8.15 -1.03 -8.41
N ARG A 313 9.14 -0.25 -7.97
CA ARG A 313 8.93 1.09 -7.37
C ARG A 313 8.24 2.04 -8.34
N GLY A 314 8.72 2.13 -9.59
CA GLY A 314 8.09 2.97 -10.62
C GLY A 314 6.65 2.56 -10.93
N ASN A 315 6.37 1.26 -11.03
CA ASN A 315 5.01 0.76 -11.25
C ASN A 315 4.10 1.02 -10.04
N VAL A 316 4.59 0.85 -8.80
CA VAL A 316 3.83 1.16 -7.57
C VAL A 316 3.46 2.63 -7.50
N ALA A 317 4.40 3.53 -7.82
CA ALA A 317 4.16 4.97 -7.83
C ALA A 317 3.01 5.34 -8.79
N ILE A 318 3.02 4.79 -10.01
CA ILE A 318 1.94 4.97 -10.99
C ILE A 318 0.64 4.30 -10.50
N GLN A 319 0.71 3.06 -10.03
CA GLN A 319 -0.43 2.24 -9.61
C GLN A 319 -1.27 2.93 -8.53
N LEU A 320 -0.60 3.60 -7.59
CA LEU A 320 -1.22 4.29 -6.46
C LEU A 320 -1.33 5.81 -6.64
N ALA A 321 -0.83 6.35 -7.76
CA ALA A 321 -0.75 7.79 -8.05
C ALA A 321 -0.03 8.58 -6.93
N ILE A 322 1.13 8.09 -6.52
CA ILE A 322 1.99 8.71 -5.49
C ILE A 322 3.37 9.02 -6.07
N ALA A 323 4.12 9.93 -5.43
CA ALA A 323 5.53 10.09 -5.75
C ALA A 323 6.34 8.87 -5.29
N GLU A 324 7.29 8.39 -6.09
CA GLU A 324 8.10 7.20 -5.77
C GLU A 324 8.85 7.34 -4.43
N ALA A 325 9.34 8.54 -4.12
CA ALA A 325 10.02 8.83 -2.85
C ALA A 325 9.12 8.66 -1.61
N LYS A 326 7.79 8.69 -1.78
CA LYS A 326 6.81 8.50 -0.69
C LYS A 326 6.64 7.04 -0.32
N ILE A 327 7.14 6.08 -1.10
CA ILE A 327 7.07 4.65 -0.75
C ILE A 327 7.74 4.38 0.61
N ASP A 328 8.90 4.99 0.83
CA ASP A 328 9.66 4.78 2.08
C ASP A 328 9.29 5.82 3.14
N ASN A 329 8.90 7.04 2.74
CA ASN A 329 8.74 8.19 3.63
C ASN A 329 7.43 8.98 3.39
N TYR A 330 6.28 8.34 3.46
CA TYR A 330 4.98 9.04 3.37
C TYR A 330 4.54 9.69 4.69
N GLN A 331 5.33 9.55 5.76
CA GLN A 331 4.98 10.01 7.12
C GLN A 331 5.01 11.54 7.29
N ASP A 332 5.34 12.29 6.24
CA ASP A 332 5.20 13.74 6.14
C ASP A 332 3.89 14.18 5.44
N ASP A 333 3.15 13.26 4.78
CA ASP A 333 1.81 13.54 4.27
C ASP A 333 0.79 13.61 5.42
N SER A 334 -0.30 14.35 5.25
CA SER A 334 -1.36 14.46 6.26
C SER A 334 -1.88 13.08 6.72
N PRO A 335 -2.08 12.87 8.03
CA PRO A 335 -2.70 11.67 8.58
C PRO A 335 -4.08 11.34 7.99
N ILE A 336 -4.45 10.06 8.00
CA ILE A 336 -5.81 9.63 7.64
C ILE A 336 -6.76 10.07 8.76
N HIS A 337 -7.86 10.75 8.42
CA HIS A 337 -8.87 11.24 9.37
C HIS A 337 -10.27 10.79 8.93
N VAL A 338 -11.11 10.33 9.86
CA VAL A 338 -12.45 9.79 9.54
C VAL A 338 -13.42 10.79 8.93
N GLY A 339 -13.34 12.04 9.39
CA GLY A 339 -14.17 13.15 8.91
C GLY A 339 -13.76 13.70 7.53
N GLY A 340 -12.64 13.24 6.95
CA GLY A 340 -12.17 13.77 5.67
C GLY A 340 -11.05 12.93 5.04
N LEU A 341 -11.31 12.45 3.82
CA LEU A 341 -10.34 11.72 3.02
C LEU A 341 -9.43 12.69 2.26
N THR A 342 -8.12 12.58 2.48
CA THR A 342 -7.11 13.24 1.65
C THR A 342 -6.45 12.18 0.76
N ASP A 343 -6.54 12.34 -0.55
CA ASP A 343 -5.91 11.45 -1.53
C ASP A 343 -4.39 11.69 -1.56
N ASN A 344 -3.66 10.99 -0.68
CA ASN A 344 -2.20 11.10 -0.51
C ASN A 344 -1.54 9.72 -0.28
N ALA A 345 -0.21 9.68 -0.17
CA ALA A 345 0.50 8.41 -0.06
C ALA A 345 0.23 7.67 1.26
N ARG A 346 -0.06 8.40 2.33
CA ARG A 346 -0.45 7.79 3.61
C ARG A 346 -1.82 7.09 3.51
N LEU A 347 -2.80 7.68 2.82
CA LEU A 347 -4.07 7.00 2.52
C LEU A 347 -3.83 5.73 1.70
N MET A 348 -2.93 5.79 0.70
CA MET A 348 -2.58 4.61 -0.10
C MET A 348 -1.90 3.51 0.74
N ALA A 349 -1.11 3.87 1.75
CA ALA A 349 -0.56 2.93 2.71
C ALA A 349 -1.66 2.24 3.54
N GLY A 350 -2.61 2.99 4.08
CA GLY A 350 -3.76 2.42 4.82
C GLY A 350 -4.67 1.55 3.95
N VAL A 351 -4.88 1.95 2.69
CA VAL A 351 -5.56 1.16 1.65
C VAL A 351 -4.84 -0.17 1.43
N THR A 352 -3.50 -0.15 1.32
CA THR A 352 -2.66 -1.34 1.08
C THR A 352 -2.60 -2.27 2.31
N GLN A 353 -2.47 -1.71 3.51
CA GLN A 353 -2.69 -2.46 4.76
C GLN A 353 -4.04 -3.17 4.71
N GLY A 354 -5.06 -2.48 4.22
CA GLY A 354 -6.38 -3.05 4.10
C GLY A 354 -6.58 -4.13 3.06
N VAL A 355 -5.63 -4.31 2.16
CA VAL A 355 -5.58 -5.48 1.28
C VAL A 355 -4.93 -6.67 2.01
N LEU A 356 -3.86 -6.39 2.77
CA LEU A 356 -3.14 -7.39 3.56
C LEU A 356 -4.03 -7.99 4.67
N GLU A 357 -4.79 -7.18 5.40
CA GLU A 357 -5.70 -7.64 6.46
C GLU A 357 -6.82 -8.54 5.93
N ASP A 358 -7.28 -8.28 4.71
CA ASP A 358 -8.30 -9.10 4.04
C ASP A 358 -7.71 -10.42 3.49
N GLY A 359 -6.39 -10.65 3.63
CA GLY A 359 -5.69 -11.81 3.09
C GLY A 359 -5.62 -11.82 1.56
N ILE A 360 -5.79 -10.66 0.92
CA ILE A 360 -5.75 -10.53 -0.53
C ILE A 360 -4.28 -10.39 -0.95
N PRO A 361 -3.76 -11.21 -1.88
CA PRO A 361 -2.41 -11.05 -2.39
C PRO A 361 -2.20 -9.67 -3.03
N LEU A 362 -1.09 -9.02 -2.66
CA LEU A 362 -0.65 -7.79 -3.31
C LEU A 362 -0.09 -8.11 -4.69
N GLU A 363 -0.38 -7.25 -5.67
CA GLU A 363 0.10 -7.40 -7.04
C GLU A 363 0.58 -6.05 -7.57
N VAL A 364 1.77 -6.04 -8.17
CA VAL A 364 2.25 -4.87 -8.92
C VAL A 364 2.04 -5.14 -10.40
N GLY A 365 1.20 -4.35 -11.05
CA GLY A 365 0.97 -4.45 -12.48
C GLY A 365 2.03 -3.71 -13.28
N ASP A 366 2.50 -4.26 -14.40
CA ASP A 366 3.28 -3.50 -15.37
C ASP A 366 2.38 -2.45 -16.04
N GLN A 367 2.55 -1.20 -15.65
CA GLN A 367 1.69 -0.12 -16.10
C GLN A 367 1.93 0.25 -17.57
N ASN A 368 3.10 -0.08 -18.13
CA ASN A 368 3.55 0.39 -19.43
C ASN A 368 3.54 -0.69 -20.51
N ALA A 369 3.24 -1.94 -20.15
CA ALA A 369 3.06 -3.01 -21.13
C ALA A 369 1.97 -2.67 -22.16
N SER A 370 2.19 -3.11 -23.40
CA SER A 370 1.15 -3.15 -24.42
C SER A 370 0.12 -4.22 -24.09
N SER A 371 -1.10 -4.05 -24.58
CA SER A 371 -2.16 -5.05 -24.47
C SER A 371 -3.02 -5.07 -25.72
N ALA A 372 -3.45 -6.27 -26.11
CA ALA A 372 -4.46 -6.44 -27.16
C ALA A 372 -5.85 -6.11 -26.62
N GLU A 373 -6.78 -5.81 -27.53
CA GLU A 373 -8.17 -5.64 -27.17
C GLU A 373 -8.74 -6.94 -26.57
N GLN A 374 -9.46 -6.80 -25.45
CA GLN A 374 -9.99 -7.92 -24.70
C GLN A 374 -11.35 -7.58 -24.12
N GLN A 375 -12.27 -8.55 -24.14
CA GLN A 375 -13.48 -8.46 -23.32
C GLN A 375 -13.09 -8.45 -21.83
N GLY A 376 -13.83 -7.72 -21.00
CA GLY A 376 -13.68 -7.70 -19.55
C GLY A 376 -14.73 -8.53 -18.80
N ASP A 377 -14.94 -8.17 -17.54
CA ASP A 377 -15.83 -8.90 -16.63
C ASP A 377 -17.30 -8.56 -16.87
N LEU A 378 -18.19 -9.53 -16.62
CA LEU A 378 -19.64 -9.28 -16.52
C LEU A 378 -19.95 -8.55 -15.22
N ARG A 379 -20.71 -7.46 -15.33
CA ARG A 379 -21.14 -6.62 -14.20
C ARG A 379 -22.62 -6.70 -13.90
N SER A 380 -23.45 -6.99 -14.90
CA SER A 380 -24.88 -7.20 -14.74
C SER A 380 -25.41 -8.03 -15.90
N LEU A 381 -26.29 -8.99 -15.62
CA LEU A 381 -27.03 -9.75 -16.61
C LEU A 381 -28.51 -9.74 -16.26
N ARG A 382 -29.36 -9.37 -17.20
CA ARG A 382 -30.81 -9.57 -17.15
C ARG A 382 -31.19 -10.47 -18.30
N TYR A 383 -31.50 -11.72 -18.01
CA TYR A 383 -31.93 -12.72 -18.99
C TYR A 383 -33.39 -13.08 -18.71
N THR A 384 -34.28 -12.67 -19.60
CA THR A 384 -35.71 -12.95 -19.47
C THR A 384 -36.06 -14.26 -20.18
N MET A 385 -35.61 -14.43 -21.42
CA MET A 385 -35.77 -15.66 -22.20
C MET A 385 -34.79 -15.66 -23.38
N ASN A 386 -34.75 -16.75 -24.14
CA ASN A 386 -33.87 -16.87 -25.29
C ASN A 386 -34.09 -15.72 -26.29
N GLY A 387 -33.01 -15.01 -26.65
CA GLY A 387 -33.05 -13.82 -27.50
C GLY A 387 -33.54 -12.52 -26.84
N TYR A 388 -33.90 -12.54 -25.55
CA TYR A 388 -34.36 -11.38 -24.79
C TYR A 388 -33.54 -11.23 -23.51
N LEU A 389 -32.49 -10.44 -23.59
CA LEU A 389 -31.60 -10.16 -22.47
C LEU A 389 -30.94 -8.79 -22.61
N SER A 390 -30.44 -8.27 -21.50
CA SER A 390 -29.47 -7.18 -21.50
C SER A 390 -28.31 -7.50 -20.57
N TYR A 391 -27.12 -7.03 -20.92
CA TYR A 391 -25.97 -7.17 -20.06
C TYR A 391 -25.09 -5.92 -20.07
N LEU A 392 -24.32 -5.80 -19.00
CA LEU A 392 -23.28 -4.81 -18.81
C LEU A 392 -21.95 -5.53 -18.58
N ASP A 393 -20.97 -5.27 -19.43
CA ASP A 393 -19.60 -5.72 -19.25
C ASP A 393 -18.58 -4.59 -19.46
N PHE A 394 -17.30 -4.90 -19.26
CA PHE A 394 -16.23 -4.02 -19.73
C PHE A 394 -15.69 -4.47 -21.08
N LEU A 395 -15.26 -3.50 -21.88
CA LEU A 395 -14.32 -3.72 -22.97
C LEU A 395 -12.99 -3.08 -22.59
N LEU A 396 -11.89 -3.80 -22.79
CA LEU A 396 -10.52 -3.29 -22.66
C LEU A 396 -10.01 -3.04 -24.08
N PRO A 397 -9.97 -1.80 -24.58
CA PRO A 397 -9.40 -1.51 -25.89
C PRO A 397 -7.92 -1.87 -25.94
N ALA A 398 -7.42 -2.13 -27.15
CA ALA A 398 -5.99 -2.30 -27.36
C ALA A 398 -5.22 -1.05 -26.93
N LYS A 399 -4.01 -1.26 -26.39
CA LYS A 399 -3.16 -0.19 -25.87
C LYS A 399 -1.71 -0.45 -26.29
N ALA A 400 -1.05 0.60 -26.77
CA ALA A 400 0.37 0.58 -27.09
C ALA A 400 1.26 0.55 -25.84
N ALA A 401 2.50 0.08 -25.98
CA ALA A 401 3.48 0.14 -24.90
C ALA A 401 3.86 1.61 -24.58
N GLY A 402 4.21 1.88 -23.33
CA GLY A 402 4.67 3.20 -22.85
C GLY A 402 3.58 4.16 -22.40
N THR A 403 2.30 3.84 -22.61
CA THR A 403 1.19 4.56 -21.96
C THR A 403 0.96 3.93 -20.57
N PRO A 404 0.87 4.66 -19.47
CA PRO A 404 0.57 4.07 -18.17
C PRO A 404 -0.90 3.58 -18.03
N GLY A 405 -1.12 2.52 -17.25
CA GLY A 405 -2.45 2.03 -16.87
C GLY A 405 -3.21 1.29 -17.98
N ILE A 406 -4.53 1.22 -17.85
CA ILE A 406 -5.46 0.63 -18.84
C ILE A 406 -6.70 1.51 -18.98
N THR A 407 -7.38 1.36 -20.11
CA THR A 407 -8.70 1.94 -20.33
C THR A 407 -9.77 0.83 -20.31
N LEU A 408 -10.89 1.12 -19.66
CA LEU A 408 -12.09 0.29 -19.68
C LEU A 408 -13.25 1.09 -20.26
N LEU A 409 -14.00 0.51 -21.18
CA LEU A 409 -15.27 1.08 -21.67
C LEU A 409 -16.43 0.36 -20.98
N ASP A 410 -17.40 1.12 -20.47
CA ASP A 410 -18.68 0.59 -19.94
C ASP A 410 -19.55 0.22 -21.13
N ARG A 411 -19.74 -1.07 -21.40
CA ARG A 411 -20.49 -1.54 -22.57
C ARG A 411 -21.82 -2.15 -22.15
N ARG A 412 -22.91 -1.53 -22.60
CA ARG A 412 -24.29 -1.96 -22.38
C ARG A 412 -24.87 -2.48 -23.69
N LEU A 413 -25.40 -3.70 -23.65
CA LEU A 413 -26.03 -4.32 -24.82
C LEU A 413 -27.37 -4.92 -24.42
N THR A 414 -28.37 -4.66 -25.26
CA THR A 414 -29.72 -5.19 -25.14
C THR A 414 -30.07 -5.97 -26.39
N PHE A 415 -30.65 -7.15 -26.23
CA PHE A 415 -31.08 -8.03 -27.30
C PHE A 415 -32.59 -8.21 -27.23
N VAL A 416 -33.23 -8.05 -28.38
CA VAL A 416 -34.66 -8.28 -28.57
C VAL A 416 -34.81 -9.24 -29.74
N ALA A 417 -35.46 -10.38 -29.50
CA ALA A 417 -35.58 -11.46 -30.48
C ALA A 417 -34.23 -11.87 -31.11
N GLY A 418 -33.16 -11.90 -30.31
CA GLY A 418 -31.81 -12.31 -30.72
C GLY A 418 -31.01 -11.26 -31.48
N SER A 419 -31.59 -10.10 -31.78
CA SER A 419 -30.89 -8.98 -32.42
C SER A 419 -30.48 -7.94 -31.39
N SER A 420 -29.23 -7.47 -31.46
CA SER A 420 -28.78 -6.36 -30.62
C SER A 420 -29.47 -5.07 -31.03
N VAL A 421 -30.09 -4.40 -30.07
CA VAL A 421 -30.66 -3.07 -30.25
C VAL A 421 -29.78 -2.04 -29.54
N ASN A 422 -29.56 -0.90 -30.18
CA ASN A 422 -28.84 0.20 -29.53
C ASN A 422 -29.78 0.89 -28.55
N ALA A 423 -29.72 0.47 -27.29
CA ALA A 423 -30.38 1.13 -26.19
C ALA A 423 -29.34 2.07 -25.55
N ASP A 424 -29.51 3.38 -25.75
CA ASP A 424 -28.68 4.41 -25.10
C ASP A 424 -29.02 4.49 -23.60
N ASP A 425 -28.65 3.44 -22.87
CA ASP A 425 -29.02 3.19 -21.47
C ASP A 425 -28.10 3.93 -20.48
N TYR A 426 -27.30 4.90 -20.95
CA TYR A 426 -26.37 5.68 -20.13
C TYR A 426 -27.09 6.87 -19.50
N ASN A 427 -27.43 6.77 -18.22
CA ASN A 427 -28.33 7.71 -17.56
C ASN A 427 -27.66 8.57 -16.46
N GLN A 428 -26.34 8.48 -16.33
CA GLN A 428 -25.59 9.20 -15.29
C GLN A 428 -24.78 10.34 -15.87
N ALA A 429 -24.66 11.44 -15.11
CA ALA A 429 -23.81 12.56 -15.46
C ALA A 429 -23.05 13.06 -14.23
N TYR A 430 -21.80 13.47 -14.42
CA TYR A 430 -20.94 13.97 -13.36
C TYR A 430 -20.46 15.38 -13.69
N LEU A 431 -20.35 16.21 -12.67
CA LEU A 431 -19.74 17.52 -12.79
C LEU A 431 -18.21 17.35 -12.79
N THR A 432 -17.58 17.76 -13.88
CA THR A 432 -16.12 17.72 -14.11
C THR A 432 -15.56 19.16 -14.16
N ASP A 433 -14.24 19.31 -14.22
CA ASP A 433 -13.59 20.61 -14.46
C ASP A 433 -13.99 21.26 -15.80
N ALA A 434 -14.51 20.47 -16.75
CA ALA A 434 -15.00 20.93 -18.05
C ALA A 434 -16.54 21.07 -18.11
N GLY A 435 -17.22 21.05 -16.95
CA GLY A 435 -18.68 21.08 -16.85
C GLY A 435 -19.33 19.69 -16.76
N TRP A 436 -20.62 19.61 -17.05
CA TRP A 436 -21.39 18.36 -16.93
C TRP A 436 -21.01 17.36 -18.02
N LEU A 437 -20.61 16.16 -17.63
CA LEU A 437 -20.24 15.07 -18.54
C LEU A 437 -21.19 13.89 -18.37
N ARG A 438 -21.80 13.44 -19.47
CA ARG A 438 -22.58 12.19 -19.51
C ARG A 438 -21.64 10.99 -19.51
N CYS A 439 -21.87 10.03 -18.63
CA CYS A 439 -21.03 8.83 -18.49
C CYS A 439 -21.48 7.76 -19.47
N ASP A 440 -21.17 7.97 -20.75
CA ASP A 440 -21.52 7.06 -21.84
C ASP A 440 -20.39 6.09 -22.21
N TYR A 441 -20.64 5.25 -23.23
CA TYR A 441 -19.68 4.28 -23.77
C TYR A 441 -18.33 4.91 -24.19
N PHE A 442 -18.36 6.15 -24.68
CA PHE A 442 -17.19 6.85 -25.21
C PHE A 442 -16.41 7.62 -24.14
N VAL A 443 -16.90 7.65 -22.90
CA VAL A 443 -16.17 8.19 -21.76
C VAL A 443 -15.41 7.06 -21.08
N PRO A 444 -14.10 6.89 -21.36
CA PRO A 444 -13.34 5.78 -20.84
C PRO A 444 -13.14 5.88 -19.33
N ILE A 445 -13.17 4.73 -18.67
CA ILE A 445 -12.71 4.60 -17.29
C ILE A 445 -11.21 4.34 -17.36
N GLN A 446 -10.43 5.29 -16.85
CA GLN A 446 -8.99 5.09 -16.70
C GLN A 446 -8.72 4.28 -15.44
N ALA A 447 -7.85 3.28 -15.50
CA ALA A 447 -7.51 2.46 -14.35
C ALA A 447 -6.03 2.06 -14.33
N THR A 448 -5.51 1.71 -13.16
CA THR A 448 -4.17 1.12 -13.02
C THR A 448 -4.24 -0.39 -12.89
N LEU A 449 -3.14 -1.08 -13.23
CA LEU A 449 -3.01 -2.53 -13.08
C LEU A 449 -2.47 -2.89 -11.69
N GLY A 450 -2.79 -4.08 -11.18
CA GLY A 450 -2.32 -4.57 -9.87
C GLY A 450 -3.38 -4.51 -8.75
N VAL A 451 -2.96 -4.85 -7.54
CA VAL A 451 -3.80 -4.89 -6.34
C VAL A 451 -3.03 -4.25 -5.17
N PRO A 452 -3.51 -3.14 -4.58
CA PRO A 452 -4.71 -2.39 -4.97
C PRO A 452 -4.52 -1.62 -6.30
N SER A 453 -5.62 -1.24 -6.95
CA SER A 453 -5.63 -0.47 -8.21
C SER A 453 -6.52 0.75 -8.09
N ARG A 454 -6.22 1.77 -8.90
CA ARG A 454 -7.00 3.01 -9.01
C ARG A 454 -7.88 3.00 -10.24
N SER A 455 -8.94 3.78 -10.19
CA SER A 455 -9.76 4.07 -11.35
C SER A 455 -10.37 5.47 -11.30
N THR A 456 -10.57 6.09 -12.45
CA THR A 456 -11.31 7.33 -12.62
C THR A 456 -12.53 7.05 -13.49
N PHE A 457 -13.71 7.07 -12.87
CA PHE A 457 -14.98 6.92 -13.56
C PHE A 457 -15.51 8.28 -14.02
N CYS A 458 -15.94 8.37 -15.28
CA CYS A 458 -16.58 9.54 -15.86
C CYS A 458 -15.75 10.84 -15.72
N ASN A 459 -14.43 10.74 -15.81
CA ASN A 459 -13.46 11.84 -15.61
C ASN A 459 -13.64 12.64 -14.30
N ALA A 460 -14.38 12.13 -13.34
CA ALA A 460 -14.74 12.84 -12.13
C ALA A 460 -14.46 12.01 -10.88
N GLN A 461 -15.04 10.81 -10.78
CA GLN A 461 -15.00 10.01 -9.57
C GLN A 461 -13.73 9.15 -9.55
N ARG A 462 -12.79 9.52 -8.69
CA ARG A 462 -11.57 8.75 -8.43
C ARG A 462 -11.84 7.74 -7.33
N ALA A 463 -11.35 6.53 -7.52
CA ALA A 463 -11.44 5.46 -6.56
C ALA A 463 -10.14 4.65 -6.51
N VAL A 464 -9.92 3.99 -5.38
CA VAL A 464 -8.92 2.93 -5.22
C VAL A 464 -9.64 1.69 -4.69
N GLY A 465 -9.19 0.50 -5.09
CA GLY A 465 -9.82 -0.72 -4.65
C GLY A 465 -8.95 -1.95 -4.80
N ALA A 466 -9.40 -3.02 -4.18
CA ALA A 466 -8.79 -4.34 -4.23
C ALA A 466 -9.79 -5.37 -4.72
N ARG A 467 -9.26 -6.50 -5.20
CA ARG A 467 -10.04 -7.56 -5.81
C ARG A 467 -9.58 -8.90 -5.27
N SER A 468 -10.52 -9.73 -4.83
CA SER A 468 -10.28 -11.12 -4.49
C SER A 468 -11.06 -12.04 -5.43
N TYR A 469 -10.55 -13.25 -5.65
CA TYR A 469 -11.09 -14.18 -6.64
C TYR A 469 -11.51 -15.47 -5.95
N ALA A 470 -12.78 -15.84 -6.10
CA ALA A 470 -13.28 -17.15 -5.74
C ALA A 470 -13.40 -17.99 -7.02
N SER A 471 -12.60 -19.06 -7.13
CA SER A 471 -12.67 -19.96 -8.29
C SER A 471 -14.05 -20.60 -8.41
N VAL A 472 -14.56 -20.65 -9.64
CA VAL A 472 -15.76 -21.42 -10.00
C VAL A 472 -15.47 -22.43 -11.10
N ALA A 473 -14.20 -22.62 -11.48
CA ALA A 473 -13.79 -23.60 -12.47
C ALA A 473 -14.31 -25.01 -12.14
N GLY A 474 -14.83 -25.71 -13.13
CA GLY A 474 -15.43 -27.05 -13.02
C GLY A 474 -16.84 -27.07 -12.41
N ARG A 475 -17.34 -25.97 -11.85
CA ARG A 475 -18.70 -25.91 -11.28
C ARG A 475 -19.75 -25.73 -12.38
N PRO A 476 -20.94 -26.34 -12.25
CA PRO A 476 -22.07 -26.06 -13.14
C PRO A 476 -22.45 -24.57 -13.11
N MET A 477 -22.65 -23.97 -14.29
CA MET A 477 -23.02 -22.55 -14.39
C MET A 477 -24.35 -22.26 -13.68
N ALA A 478 -25.33 -23.15 -13.83
CA ALA A 478 -26.63 -23.05 -13.17
C ALA A 478 -26.52 -23.02 -11.64
N GLU A 479 -25.66 -23.84 -11.05
CA GLU A 479 -25.43 -23.88 -9.60
C GLU A 479 -24.88 -22.54 -9.08
N VAL A 480 -23.91 -21.97 -9.78
CA VAL A 480 -23.32 -20.68 -9.43
C VAL A 480 -24.35 -19.55 -9.55
N VAL A 481 -25.20 -19.57 -10.59
CA VAL A 481 -26.31 -18.60 -10.73
C VAL A 481 -27.28 -18.71 -9.55
N THR A 482 -27.66 -19.92 -9.16
CA THR A 482 -28.54 -20.15 -8.00
C THR A 482 -27.89 -19.65 -6.70
N GLN A 483 -26.59 -19.90 -6.50
CA GLN A 483 -25.86 -19.37 -5.36
C GLN A 483 -25.86 -17.84 -5.35
N LEU A 484 -25.60 -17.20 -6.49
CA LEU A 484 -25.57 -15.75 -6.63
C LEU A 484 -26.94 -15.11 -6.34
N GLN A 485 -28.06 -15.76 -6.64
CA GLN A 485 -29.40 -15.22 -6.32
C GLN A 485 -29.63 -15.00 -4.82
N SER A 486 -28.98 -15.79 -3.96
CA SER A 486 -29.05 -15.63 -2.50
C SER A 486 -28.04 -14.63 -1.94
N ASP A 487 -27.15 -14.10 -2.80
CA ASP A 487 -26.07 -13.20 -2.42
C ASP A 487 -26.54 -11.74 -2.43
N PRO A 488 -26.29 -10.95 -1.37
CA PRO A 488 -26.62 -9.52 -1.38
C PRO A 488 -25.95 -8.72 -2.52
N LEU A 489 -24.82 -9.21 -3.04
CA LEU A 489 -24.08 -8.60 -4.15
C LEU A 489 -24.39 -9.25 -5.51
N ASN A 490 -25.55 -9.89 -5.65
CA ASN A 490 -26.01 -10.49 -6.88
C ASN A 490 -26.00 -9.49 -8.05
N PHE A 491 -25.50 -9.93 -9.21
CA PHE A 491 -25.48 -9.16 -10.45
C PHE A 491 -26.25 -9.86 -11.60
N ILE A 492 -26.96 -10.95 -11.32
CA ILE A 492 -27.74 -11.70 -12.32
C ILE A 492 -29.22 -11.56 -11.96
N ASN A 493 -30.07 -11.19 -12.92
CA ASN A 493 -31.54 -11.08 -12.75
C ASN A 493 -31.94 -10.39 -11.44
N THR A 494 -31.35 -9.23 -11.16
CA THR A 494 -31.64 -8.46 -9.94
C THR A 494 -33.06 -7.88 -9.95
N GLY A 495 -33.58 -7.51 -8.76
CA GLY A 495 -34.91 -6.91 -8.63
C GLY A 495 -36.07 -7.91 -8.70
N GLY A 496 -35.85 -9.16 -8.27
CA GLY A 496 -36.90 -10.19 -8.22
C GLY A 496 -37.20 -10.87 -9.55
N LEU A 497 -36.36 -10.68 -10.58
CA LEU A 497 -36.51 -11.36 -11.86
C LEU A 497 -36.21 -12.85 -11.72
N SER A 498 -37.09 -13.71 -12.25
CA SER A 498 -36.90 -15.16 -12.23
C SER A 498 -35.65 -15.58 -13.01
N THR A 499 -34.92 -16.57 -12.50
CA THR A 499 -33.79 -17.21 -13.20
C THR A 499 -34.18 -18.46 -13.97
N GLY A 500 -35.43 -18.91 -13.95
CA GLY A 500 -35.85 -20.19 -14.53
C GLY A 500 -35.42 -20.38 -15.99
N ASN A 501 -35.67 -19.38 -16.84
CA ASN A 501 -35.27 -19.43 -18.25
C ASN A 501 -33.75 -19.38 -18.43
N LEU A 502 -33.04 -18.64 -17.57
CA LEU A 502 -31.58 -18.59 -17.59
C LEU A 502 -30.98 -19.95 -17.21
N LEU A 503 -31.46 -20.56 -16.12
CA LEU A 503 -31.00 -21.87 -15.66
C LEU A 503 -31.26 -22.96 -16.73
N ALA A 504 -32.42 -22.91 -17.39
CA ALA A 504 -32.73 -23.82 -18.50
C ALA A 504 -31.77 -23.65 -19.69
N ALA A 505 -31.41 -22.41 -20.04
CA ALA A 505 -30.46 -22.12 -21.13
C ALA A 505 -29.02 -22.55 -20.80
N LEU A 506 -28.59 -22.40 -19.53
CA LEU A 506 -27.28 -22.81 -19.08
C LEU A 506 -27.14 -24.34 -19.00
N GLY A 507 -28.22 -25.04 -18.63
CA GLY A 507 -28.24 -26.50 -18.51
C GLY A 507 -27.12 -27.03 -17.60
N ASN A 508 -26.45 -28.10 -18.05
CA ASN A 508 -25.34 -28.73 -17.32
C ASN A 508 -23.96 -28.17 -17.71
N ALA A 509 -23.89 -27.04 -18.42
CA ALA A 509 -22.62 -26.43 -18.79
C ALA A 509 -21.80 -26.08 -17.56
N GLN A 510 -20.49 -26.29 -17.63
CA GLN A 510 -19.56 -26.02 -16.54
C GLN A 510 -18.64 -24.85 -16.88
N PHE A 511 -18.21 -24.14 -15.85
CA PHE A 511 -17.19 -23.12 -16.02
C PHE A 511 -15.82 -23.73 -16.35
N PRO A 512 -15.09 -23.22 -17.36
CA PRO A 512 -13.74 -23.69 -17.67
C PRO A 512 -12.72 -23.24 -16.61
N SER A 513 -11.52 -23.82 -16.67
CA SER A 513 -10.37 -23.40 -15.86
C SER A 513 -10.11 -21.89 -15.98
N GLY A 514 -9.75 -21.26 -14.87
CA GLY A 514 -9.56 -19.81 -14.78
C GLY A 514 -10.84 -18.99 -14.64
N SER A 515 -12.02 -19.62 -14.55
CA SER A 515 -13.27 -18.91 -14.22
C SER A 515 -13.36 -18.60 -12.73
N SER A 516 -13.74 -17.38 -12.39
CA SER A 516 -13.91 -16.95 -11.00
C SER A 516 -15.01 -15.90 -10.84
N VAL A 517 -15.65 -15.91 -9.67
CA VAL A 517 -16.44 -14.77 -9.19
C VAL A 517 -15.48 -13.87 -8.41
N ARG A 518 -15.39 -12.61 -8.82
CA ARG A 518 -14.51 -11.62 -8.22
C ARG A 518 -15.30 -10.73 -7.27
N LEU A 519 -14.85 -10.63 -6.03
CA LEU A 519 -15.29 -9.60 -5.10
C LEU A 519 -14.36 -8.40 -5.25
N GLY A 520 -14.93 -7.23 -5.51
CA GLY A 520 -14.22 -5.96 -5.55
C GLY A 520 -14.66 -5.07 -4.39
N THR A 521 -13.70 -4.54 -3.65
CA THR A 521 -13.93 -3.50 -2.63
C THR A 521 -13.29 -2.20 -3.10
N SER A 522 -13.99 -1.09 -3.02
CA SER A 522 -13.49 0.23 -3.46
C SER A 522 -13.79 1.34 -2.47
N LEU A 523 -12.89 2.31 -2.43
CA LEU A 523 -12.99 3.57 -1.70
C LEU A 523 -12.94 4.73 -2.71
N ASN A 524 -13.96 5.59 -2.70
CA ASN A 524 -13.94 6.84 -3.45
C ASN A 524 -13.00 7.84 -2.76
N LEU A 525 -12.13 8.46 -3.55
CA LEU A 525 -11.06 9.36 -3.10
C LEU A 525 -11.47 10.83 -3.17
N ASN A 526 -12.58 11.12 -3.84
CA ASN A 526 -13.18 12.43 -3.94
C ASN A 526 -14.71 12.32 -4.01
N GLN A 527 -15.39 13.46 -3.84
CA GLN A 527 -16.85 13.53 -3.77
C GLN A 527 -17.38 14.46 -4.88
N PRO A 528 -17.29 14.06 -6.17
CA PRO A 528 -17.87 14.86 -7.25
C PRO A 528 -19.40 14.91 -7.11
N ILE A 529 -19.98 16.00 -7.60
CA ILE A 529 -21.43 16.13 -7.71
C ILE A 529 -21.89 15.36 -8.95
N TYR A 530 -22.93 14.55 -8.80
CA TYR A 530 -23.44 13.73 -9.89
C TYR A 530 -24.97 13.72 -9.95
N ILE A 531 -25.50 13.59 -11.16
CA ILE A 531 -26.90 13.31 -11.46
C ILE A 531 -27.00 11.79 -11.62
N ASN A 532 -27.84 11.16 -10.80
CA ASN A 532 -27.99 9.70 -10.81
C ASN A 532 -28.79 9.21 -12.03
N SER A 533 -29.77 10.00 -12.45
CA SER A 533 -30.63 9.69 -13.58
C SER A 533 -31.03 10.99 -14.31
N ILE A 534 -30.39 11.27 -15.45
CA ILE A 534 -30.77 12.38 -16.33
C ILE A 534 -32.22 12.28 -16.83
N ASN A 535 -32.81 11.07 -16.80
CA ASN A 535 -34.20 10.84 -17.18
C ASN A 535 -35.23 11.14 -16.09
N THR A 536 -34.85 11.07 -14.81
CA THR A 536 -35.84 11.14 -13.69
C THR A 536 -35.53 12.18 -12.63
N ASP A 537 -34.31 12.73 -12.59
CA ASP A 537 -33.92 13.74 -11.61
C ASP A 537 -34.16 15.18 -12.09
N GLY A 538 -34.53 15.37 -13.36
CA GLY A 538 -34.81 16.68 -13.94
C GLY A 538 -36.12 17.26 -13.40
N ARG A 539 -36.12 18.56 -13.11
CA ARG A 539 -37.34 19.30 -12.80
C ARG A 539 -38.14 19.52 -14.09
N PRO A 540 -39.48 19.46 -14.05
CA PRO A 540 -40.31 19.82 -15.19
C PRO A 540 -39.91 21.19 -15.74
N GLN A 541 -39.83 21.31 -17.07
CA GLN A 541 -39.43 22.56 -17.74
C GLN A 541 -40.35 23.75 -17.40
N ILE A 542 -41.64 23.48 -17.20
CA ILE A 542 -42.62 24.49 -16.77
C ILE A 542 -42.44 24.92 -15.31
N GLU A 543 -41.78 24.09 -14.51
CA GLU A 543 -41.52 24.35 -13.09
C GLU A 543 -40.25 25.21 -12.92
N ALA A 544 -39.12 24.76 -13.47
CA ALA A 544 -37.85 25.47 -13.32
C ALA A 544 -36.79 25.08 -14.35
N THR A 545 -36.20 26.09 -15.00
CA THR A 545 -34.98 25.98 -15.82
C THR A 545 -33.79 26.75 -15.21
N THR A 546 -34.03 27.49 -14.13
CA THR A 546 -33.02 28.14 -13.28
C THR A 546 -33.32 27.90 -11.80
N LEU A 547 -32.32 28.07 -10.95
CA LEU A 547 -32.50 27.94 -9.50
C LEU A 547 -33.40 29.03 -8.92
N GLU A 548 -33.45 30.22 -9.52
CA GLU A 548 -34.37 31.28 -9.12
C GLU A 548 -35.83 30.91 -9.42
N ALA A 549 -36.08 30.31 -10.59
CA ALA A 549 -37.40 29.79 -10.92
C ALA A 549 -37.81 28.67 -9.95
N LEU A 550 -36.87 27.79 -9.57
CA LEU A 550 -37.11 26.77 -8.56
C LEU A 550 -37.49 27.38 -7.20
N ILE A 551 -36.78 28.42 -6.75
CA ILE A 551 -37.11 29.12 -5.49
C ILE A 551 -38.55 29.67 -5.53
N ALA A 552 -38.92 30.32 -6.64
CA ALA A 552 -40.23 30.92 -6.82
C ALA A 552 -41.36 29.86 -6.88
N ALA A 553 -41.09 28.67 -7.41
CA ALA A 553 -42.07 27.60 -7.55
C ALA A 553 -42.41 26.87 -6.24
N TRP A 554 -41.58 26.98 -5.19
CA TRP A 554 -41.71 26.20 -3.95
C TRP A 554 -41.71 27.05 -2.66
N PRO A 555 -42.60 28.06 -2.54
CA PRO A 555 -42.68 28.89 -1.34
C PRO A 555 -43.27 28.12 -0.15
N ALA A 556 -42.80 28.41 1.06
CA ALA A 556 -43.32 27.80 2.29
C ALA A 556 -44.82 28.03 2.52
N ALA A 557 -45.40 29.08 1.91
CA ALA A 557 -46.83 29.37 1.95
C ALA A 557 -47.71 28.32 1.23
N SER A 558 -47.13 27.51 0.33
CA SER A 558 -47.86 26.48 -0.44
C SER A 558 -47.77 25.08 0.18
N VAL A 559 -47.13 24.94 1.35
CA VAL A 559 -46.88 23.64 1.97
C VAL A 559 -48.17 23.00 2.48
N ASN A 560 -48.39 21.74 2.07
CA ASN A 560 -49.43 20.87 2.58
C ASN A 560 -48.81 19.77 3.46
N LEU A 561 -49.00 19.89 4.77
CA LEU A 561 -48.42 18.97 5.74
C LEU A 561 -49.04 17.56 5.70
N SER A 562 -50.25 17.39 5.16
CA SER A 562 -50.90 16.08 5.12
C SER A 562 -50.22 15.10 4.15
N ASN A 563 -49.61 15.62 3.08
CA ASN A 563 -49.11 14.83 1.96
C ASN A 563 -47.77 15.34 1.38
N GLY A 564 -47.12 16.29 2.04
CA GLY A 564 -45.85 16.88 1.58
C GLY A 564 -45.97 17.74 0.32
N GLY A 565 -47.17 18.04 -0.17
CA GLY A 565 -47.37 18.95 -1.31
C GLY A 565 -46.76 20.33 -1.03
N GLY A 566 -46.28 21.01 -2.08
CA GLY A 566 -45.64 22.32 -1.94
C GLY A 566 -44.26 22.31 -1.27
N THR A 567 -43.62 21.14 -1.11
CA THR A 567 -42.22 21.02 -0.67
C THR A 567 -41.38 20.19 -1.65
N LEU A 568 -40.08 20.46 -1.69
CA LEU A 568 -39.08 19.71 -2.44
C LEU A 568 -38.50 18.57 -1.59
N SER A 569 -38.28 17.40 -2.18
CA SER A 569 -37.67 16.25 -1.49
C SER A 569 -36.15 16.31 -1.54
N LEU A 570 -35.50 16.24 -0.37
CA LEU A 570 -34.05 16.08 -0.22
C LEU A 570 -33.64 14.62 0.03
N GLY A 571 -34.57 13.65 -0.09
CA GLY A 571 -34.30 12.22 0.09
C GLY A 571 -34.68 11.69 1.47
N LEU A 572 -34.09 10.57 1.88
CA LEU A 572 -34.39 9.97 3.17
C LEU A 572 -33.95 10.90 4.32
N GLY A 573 -34.76 10.99 5.36
CA GLY A 573 -34.54 11.82 6.54
C GLY A 573 -33.81 11.06 7.66
N SER A 574 -34.39 11.08 8.86
CA SER A 574 -33.86 10.39 10.05
C SER A 574 -33.94 8.85 10.00
N GLY A 575 -34.58 8.27 8.98
CA GLY A 575 -34.72 6.82 8.79
C GLY A 575 -35.25 6.44 7.41
N ASP A 576 -35.32 5.13 7.14
CA ASP A 576 -35.68 4.59 5.81
C ASP A 576 -37.14 4.84 5.40
N PHE A 577 -38.01 5.12 6.36
CA PHE A 577 -39.41 5.49 6.12
C PHE A 577 -39.69 6.96 6.45
N LYS A 578 -38.64 7.79 6.41
CA LYS A 578 -38.72 9.24 6.63
C LYS A 578 -38.21 9.97 5.41
N ASN A 579 -38.88 11.05 5.04
CA ASN A 579 -38.48 11.91 3.93
C ASN A 579 -38.18 13.32 4.41
N LEU A 580 -36.93 13.74 4.27
CA LEU A 580 -36.53 15.12 4.48
C LEU A 580 -37.00 15.98 3.30
N ARG A 581 -37.70 17.07 3.61
CA ARG A 581 -38.25 17.99 2.62
C ARG A 581 -37.96 19.44 2.97
N VAL A 582 -38.03 20.33 1.98
CA VAL A 582 -37.68 21.76 2.11
C VAL A 582 -38.65 22.64 1.34
N ALA A 583 -38.92 23.84 1.87
CA ALA A 583 -39.59 24.93 1.14
C ALA A 583 -38.94 26.28 1.47
N PHE A 584 -39.02 27.24 0.54
CA PHE A 584 -38.31 28.52 0.64
C PHE A 584 -39.12 29.54 1.44
N THR A 585 -38.48 30.20 2.42
CA THR A 585 -39.12 31.20 3.29
C THR A 585 -38.70 32.63 2.98
N GLY A 586 -37.57 32.84 2.31
CA GLY A 586 -37.09 34.17 1.96
C GLY A 586 -35.79 34.16 1.17
N ILE A 587 -35.49 35.29 0.51
CA ILE A 587 -34.24 35.53 -0.22
C ILE A 587 -33.44 36.57 0.57
N THR A 588 -32.18 36.28 0.88
CA THR A 588 -31.29 37.21 1.60
C THR A 588 -30.25 37.84 0.67
N SER A 589 -29.92 37.19 -0.45
CA SER A 589 -29.03 37.70 -1.49
C SER A 589 -29.29 36.99 -2.83
N ALA A 590 -28.61 37.41 -3.90
CA ALA A 590 -28.65 36.73 -5.20
C ALA A 590 -28.14 35.27 -5.17
N ALA A 591 -27.42 34.89 -4.11
CA ALA A 591 -26.80 33.58 -3.96
C ALA A 591 -27.26 32.84 -2.68
N GLY A 592 -28.31 33.31 -1.99
CA GLY A 592 -28.75 32.64 -0.77
C GLY A 592 -30.03 33.20 -0.16
N GLY A 593 -30.57 32.44 0.77
CA GLY A 593 -31.82 32.77 1.45
C GLY A 593 -32.15 31.78 2.56
N SER A 594 -33.37 31.88 3.09
CA SER A 594 -33.86 31.07 4.18
C SER A 594 -34.84 30.00 3.72
N VAL A 595 -34.85 28.87 4.42
CA VAL A 595 -35.76 27.74 4.17
C VAL A 595 -36.38 27.23 5.46
N GLN A 596 -37.48 26.49 5.33
CA GLN A 596 -38.03 25.65 6.39
C GLN A 596 -37.88 24.19 5.98
N PHE A 597 -37.34 23.35 6.87
CA PHE A 597 -37.28 21.91 6.68
C PHE A 597 -38.49 21.21 7.30
N TYR A 598 -38.83 20.06 6.72
CA TYR A 598 -39.91 19.19 7.15
C TYR A 598 -39.45 17.74 7.13
N GLU A 599 -39.95 16.93 8.05
CA GLU A 599 -39.84 15.48 8.00
C GLU A 599 -41.22 14.86 7.80
N CYS A 600 -41.37 14.04 6.77
CA CYS A 600 -42.61 13.33 6.44
C CYS A 600 -42.44 11.83 6.61
N ASP A 601 -43.53 11.14 6.95
CA ASP A 601 -43.60 9.69 6.88
C ASP A 601 -43.67 9.23 5.43
N LEU A 602 -42.99 8.13 5.10
CA LEU A 602 -43.11 7.44 3.82
C LEU A 602 -43.92 6.15 3.96
N ASP A 603 -44.63 5.79 2.89
CA ASP A 603 -45.26 4.47 2.79
C ASP A 603 -44.23 3.34 2.74
N SER A 604 -44.72 2.09 2.85
CA SER A 604 -43.87 0.89 2.81
C SER A 604 -43.05 0.74 1.51
N ASN A 605 -43.46 1.42 0.43
CA ASN A 605 -42.77 1.46 -0.85
C ASN A 605 -41.77 2.63 -0.97
N GLN A 606 -41.65 3.47 0.06
CA GLN A 606 -40.80 4.66 0.11
C GLN A 606 -41.10 5.71 -0.98
N GLN A 607 -42.34 5.79 -1.46
CA GLN A 607 -42.72 6.66 -2.58
C GLN A 607 -43.57 7.85 -2.14
N ASN A 608 -44.56 7.60 -1.27
CA ASN A 608 -45.59 8.59 -0.98
C ASN A 608 -45.38 9.23 0.40
N PRO A 609 -45.11 10.55 0.48
CA PRO A 609 -44.98 11.26 1.74
C PRO A 609 -46.34 11.57 2.38
N SER A 610 -46.40 11.56 3.71
CA SER A 610 -47.57 11.92 4.52
C SER A 610 -47.16 12.44 5.89
N SER A 611 -48.10 12.98 6.66
CA SER A 611 -47.89 13.34 8.08
C SER A 611 -46.65 14.20 8.33
N CYS A 612 -46.42 15.21 7.49
CA CYS A 612 -45.23 16.04 7.55
C CYS A 612 -45.23 17.00 8.74
N ILE A 613 -44.08 17.12 9.39
CA ILE A 613 -43.88 17.99 10.55
C ILE A 613 -42.73 18.96 10.25
N ALA A 614 -42.91 20.24 10.55
CA ALA A 614 -41.85 21.23 10.45
C ALA A 614 -40.74 20.93 11.48
N THR A 615 -39.50 20.91 11.03
CA THR A 615 -38.31 20.69 11.86
C THR A 615 -37.58 22.02 12.09
N SER A 616 -36.27 22.09 11.83
CA SER A 616 -35.50 23.32 11.91
C SER A 616 -35.76 24.26 10.73
N ALA A 617 -35.63 25.57 10.99
CA ALA A 617 -35.36 26.55 9.95
C ALA A 617 -33.88 26.44 9.51
N GLY A 618 -33.57 26.88 8.30
CA GLY A 618 -32.21 26.88 7.79
C GLY A 618 -32.01 27.82 6.62
N SER A 619 -31.00 27.53 5.81
CA SER A 619 -30.63 28.35 4.66
C SER A 619 -30.36 27.51 3.41
N TYR A 620 -30.47 28.17 2.26
CA TYR A 620 -29.87 27.68 1.02
C TYR A 620 -28.76 28.62 0.56
N ALA A 621 -27.77 28.07 -0.14
CA ALA A 621 -26.70 28.82 -0.77
C ALA A 621 -26.45 28.30 -2.19
N ILE A 622 -26.35 29.21 -3.15
CA ILE A 622 -26.01 28.93 -4.54
C ILE A 622 -24.55 29.28 -4.78
N GLN A 623 -23.76 28.30 -5.19
CA GLN A 623 -22.34 28.48 -5.52
C GLN A 623 -22.07 28.04 -6.94
N THR A 624 -21.12 28.69 -7.60
CA THR A 624 -20.60 28.21 -8.88
C THR A 624 -19.46 27.23 -8.60
N ILE A 625 -19.66 25.96 -8.92
CA ILE A 625 -18.70 24.88 -8.76
C ILE A 625 -18.40 24.35 -10.16
N GLN A 626 -17.14 24.41 -10.60
CA GLN A 626 -16.72 23.96 -11.93
C GLN A 626 -17.62 24.49 -13.07
N GLY A 627 -17.98 25.77 -13.00
CA GLY A 627 -18.85 26.45 -13.95
C GLY A 627 -20.36 26.15 -13.82
N ALA A 628 -20.78 25.19 -13.00
CA ALA A 628 -22.19 24.90 -12.74
C ALA A 628 -22.71 25.61 -11.48
N ARG A 629 -23.94 26.13 -11.52
CA ARG A 629 -24.63 26.66 -10.33
C ARG A 629 -25.20 25.51 -9.51
N VAL A 630 -24.82 25.45 -8.24
CA VAL A 630 -25.18 24.39 -7.29
C VAL A 630 -25.83 25.01 -6.06
N MET A 631 -27.08 24.65 -5.79
CA MET A 631 -27.82 25.00 -4.59
C MET A 631 -27.64 23.92 -3.52
N SER A 632 -27.02 24.31 -2.42
CA SER A 632 -26.85 23.51 -1.20
C SER A 632 -27.77 24.01 -0.09
N PHE A 633 -28.07 23.14 0.87
CA PHE A 633 -28.93 23.43 2.02
C PHE A 633 -28.18 23.19 3.33
N ALA A 634 -28.43 24.02 4.33
CA ALA A 634 -27.84 23.92 5.65
C ALA A 634 -28.87 24.16 6.77
N GLY A 635 -28.63 23.55 7.93
CA GLY A 635 -29.48 23.71 9.12
C GLY A 635 -30.49 22.57 9.37
N HIS A 636 -30.53 21.55 8.51
CA HIS A 636 -31.28 20.31 8.78
C HIS A 636 -30.44 19.28 9.56
N ALA A 637 -31.10 18.34 10.22
CA ALA A 637 -30.44 17.21 10.88
C ALA A 637 -29.75 16.27 9.87
N GLU A 638 -28.72 15.54 10.29
CA GLU A 638 -28.07 14.56 9.41
C GLU A 638 -29.04 13.46 8.96
N THR A 639 -28.95 13.11 7.68
CA THR A 639 -29.77 12.06 7.07
C THR A 639 -29.10 10.69 7.17
N VAL A 640 -29.88 9.61 7.07
CA VAL A 640 -29.34 8.23 6.99
C VAL A 640 -28.65 7.91 5.66
N MET A 641 -28.77 8.78 4.65
CA MET A 641 -28.15 8.58 3.34
C MET A 641 -26.62 8.73 3.41
N SER A 642 -25.92 8.02 2.53
CA SER A 642 -24.48 8.20 2.30
C SER A 642 -24.12 9.47 1.51
N HIS A 643 -25.12 10.26 1.11
CA HIS A 643 -24.95 11.45 0.29
C HIS A 643 -25.85 12.58 0.78
N VAL A 644 -25.48 13.80 0.41
CA VAL A 644 -26.37 14.96 0.44
C VAL A 644 -26.96 15.17 -0.95
N ARG A 645 -28.10 15.87 -1.01
CA ARG A 645 -28.74 16.25 -2.27
C ARG A 645 -28.66 17.76 -2.50
N HIS A 646 -28.45 18.11 -3.75
CA HIS A 646 -28.35 19.49 -4.25
C HIS A 646 -29.35 19.69 -5.38
N TYR A 647 -29.75 20.94 -5.62
CA TYR A 647 -30.36 21.31 -6.90
C TYR A 647 -29.31 22.02 -7.76
N VAL A 648 -29.16 21.60 -9.01
CA VAL A 648 -28.07 22.07 -9.88
C VAL A 648 -28.61 22.50 -11.23
N GLU A 649 -27.96 23.50 -11.83
CA GLU A 649 -28.24 23.87 -13.21
C GLU A 649 -27.37 23.07 -14.17
N VAL A 650 -28.00 22.59 -15.23
CA VAL A 650 -27.34 22.04 -16.42
C VAL A 650 -27.73 22.95 -17.58
N LYS A 651 -26.74 23.67 -18.13
CA LYS A 651 -26.94 24.62 -19.22
C LYS A 651 -26.58 23.99 -20.56
N ALA A 652 -27.33 24.34 -21.60
CA ALA A 652 -27.12 23.77 -22.92
C ALA A 652 -25.71 24.01 -23.47
N ASP A 653 -25.11 25.16 -23.14
CA ASP A 653 -23.79 25.62 -23.54
C ASP A 653 -22.64 25.17 -22.61
N HIS A 654 -22.97 24.52 -21.50
CA HIS A 654 -22.02 24.10 -20.46
C HIS A 654 -22.17 22.62 -20.09
N GLN A 655 -22.30 21.78 -21.11
CA GLN A 655 -22.39 20.32 -21.05
C GLN A 655 -21.50 19.68 -22.13
N ALA A 656 -21.01 18.48 -21.85
CA ALA A 656 -20.30 17.61 -22.79
C ALA A 656 -21.12 16.35 -23.07
N ASN A 657 -21.03 15.82 -24.29
CA ASN A 657 -21.73 14.61 -24.74
C ASN A 657 -23.27 14.65 -24.56
N SER A 658 -23.87 15.83 -24.76
CA SER A 658 -25.34 16.00 -24.82
C SER A 658 -26.10 15.44 -23.61
N VAL A 659 -25.70 15.81 -22.39
CA VAL A 659 -26.35 15.40 -21.13
C VAL A 659 -27.88 15.62 -21.16
N ILE A 660 -28.34 16.76 -21.66
CA ILE A 660 -29.76 17.18 -21.62
C ILE A 660 -30.34 17.52 -23.00
N GLY A 661 -29.59 17.32 -24.09
CA GLY A 661 -29.98 17.79 -25.42
C GLY A 661 -29.99 19.33 -25.49
N SER A 662 -31.13 19.94 -25.85
CA SER A 662 -31.30 21.41 -25.94
C SER A 662 -32.07 21.99 -24.75
N GLY A 663 -31.85 23.28 -24.48
CA GLY A 663 -32.47 24.02 -23.37
C GLY A 663 -31.72 23.90 -22.05
N ASP A 664 -32.22 24.59 -21.03
CA ASP A 664 -31.64 24.61 -19.69
C ASP A 664 -32.49 23.81 -18.71
N TRP A 665 -31.85 23.15 -17.75
CA TRP A 665 -32.55 22.30 -16.80
C TRP A 665 -32.05 22.53 -15.38
N VAL A 666 -32.94 22.28 -14.43
CA VAL A 666 -32.58 22.06 -13.03
C VAL A 666 -32.68 20.58 -12.72
N PHE A 667 -31.64 20.02 -12.11
CA PHE A 667 -31.59 18.62 -11.70
C PHE A 667 -31.45 18.48 -10.19
N LEU A 668 -32.02 17.39 -9.65
CA LEU A 668 -31.63 16.88 -8.35
C LEU A 668 -30.32 16.10 -8.47
N ALA A 669 -29.25 16.64 -7.88
CA ALA A 669 -27.93 16.03 -7.86
C ALA A 669 -27.59 15.49 -6.48
N ARG A 670 -26.53 14.68 -6.42
CA ARG A 670 -26.05 14.01 -5.21
C ARG A 670 -24.56 14.26 -5.06
N GLN A 671 -24.12 14.29 -3.82
CA GLN A 671 -22.71 14.36 -3.47
C GLN A 671 -22.47 13.46 -2.27
N LEU A 672 -21.56 12.49 -2.38
CA LEU A 672 -21.24 11.60 -1.25
C LEU A 672 -20.77 12.43 -0.05
N LYS A 673 -21.16 12.02 1.15
CA LYS A 673 -20.61 12.60 2.37
C LYS A 673 -19.11 12.30 2.43
N PRO A 674 -18.27 13.20 2.99
CA PRO A 674 -16.82 13.00 3.03
C PRO A 674 -16.39 11.87 3.96
N HIS A 675 -17.31 11.37 4.81
CA HIS A 675 -17.05 10.30 5.74
C HIS A 675 -16.68 9.00 5.01
N ILE A 676 -15.75 8.25 5.56
CA ILE A 676 -15.18 7.07 4.90
C ILE A 676 -16.22 5.98 4.62
N SER A 677 -17.16 5.77 5.55
CA SER A 677 -18.28 4.82 5.40
C SER A 677 -19.21 5.16 4.24
N SER A 678 -19.29 6.43 3.84
CA SER A 678 -20.09 6.87 2.70
C SER A 678 -19.37 6.71 1.36
N ASN A 679 -18.05 6.48 1.39
CA ASN A 679 -17.21 6.37 0.19
C ASN A 679 -16.78 4.93 -0.11
N GLN A 680 -17.13 3.98 0.75
CA GLN A 680 -16.84 2.56 0.54
C GLN A 680 -17.95 1.87 -0.27
N SER A 681 -17.57 0.91 -1.10
CA SER A 681 -18.50 0.12 -1.90
C SER A 681 -17.93 -1.26 -2.20
N GLU A 682 -18.84 -2.22 -2.40
CA GLU A 682 -18.51 -3.59 -2.78
C GLU A 682 -19.29 -4.00 -4.01
N ASN A 683 -18.72 -4.92 -4.80
CA ASN A 683 -19.41 -5.53 -5.93
C ASN A 683 -18.87 -6.94 -6.20
N LYS A 684 -19.74 -7.81 -6.74
CA LYS A 684 -19.32 -9.07 -7.34
C LYS A 684 -19.44 -9.00 -8.86
N ARG A 685 -18.53 -9.69 -9.55
CA ARG A 685 -18.49 -9.78 -11.02
C ARG A 685 -18.05 -11.18 -11.42
N LEU A 686 -18.56 -11.67 -12.55
CA LEU A 686 -18.01 -12.89 -13.17
C LEU A 686 -16.84 -12.47 -14.04
N ASN A 687 -15.67 -13.08 -13.83
CA ASN A 687 -14.47 -12.70 -14.56
C ASN A 687 -14.61 -12.99 -16.06
N ARG A 688 -13.76 -12.36 -16.88
CA ARG A 688 -13.74 -12.55 -18.34
C ARG A 688 -13.88 -14.00 -18.79
N THR A 689 -13.10 -14.92 -18.23
CA THR A 689 -13.08 -16.33 -18.64
C THR A 689 -14.44 -16.99 -18.41
N GLY A 690 -15.02 -16.79 -17.23
CA GLY A 690 -16.36 -17.29 -16.93
C GLY A 690 -17.43 -16.63 -17.78
N TRP A 691 -17.34 -15.32 -18.02
CA TRP A 691 -18.30 -14.60 -18.84
C TRP A 691 -18.27 -15.04 -20.31
N SER A 692 -17.09 -15.21 -20.90
CA SER A 692 -16.96 -15.68 -22.28
C SER A 692 -17.57 -17.07 -22.46
N ALA A 693 -17.38 -17.97 -21.48
CA ALA A 693 -17.97 -19.31 -21.52
C ALA A 693 -19.51 -19.27 -21.38
N MET A 694 -20.00 -18.43 -20.46
CA MET A 694 -21.45 -18.25 -20.25
C MET A 694 -22.11 -17.66 -21.50
N LYS A 695 -21.51 -16.68 -22.17
CA LYS A 695 -22.04 -16.14 -23.44
C LYS A 695 -22.14 -17.21 -24.52
N ALA A 696 -21.09 -18.00 -24.71
CA ALA A 696 -21.10 -19.09 -25.69
C ALA A 696 -22.25 -20.07 -25.42
N GLN A 697 -22.50 -20.40 -24.15
CA GLN A 697 -23.61 -21.25 -23.75
C GLN A 697 -24.99 -20.60 -24.01
N LEU A 698 -25.09 -19.27 -23.89
CA LEU A 698 -26.31 -18.51 -24.15
C LEU A 698 -26.52 -18.19 -25.65
N GLY A 699 -25.60 -18.57 -26.53
CA GLY A 699 -25.67 -18.30 -27.97
C GLY A 699 -25.43 -16.83 -28.34
N LEU A 700 -24.60 -16.12 -27.57
CA LEU A 700 -24.27 -14.70 -27.71
C LEU A 700 -22.95 -14.41 -28.41
#